data_AF-A0A7M3M012-F1
#
_entry.id   AF-A0A7M3M012-F1
#
_cell.length_a   1.000
_cell.length_b   1.000
_cell.length_c   1.000
_cell.angle_alpha   90.00
_cell.angle_beta   90.00
_cell.angle_gamma   90.00
#
_symmetry.space_group_name_H-M   'P 1'
#
loop_
_entity.id
_entity.type
_entity.pdbx_description
1 polymer ?
#
loop_
_entity_poly.entity_id
_entity_poly.type
_entity_poly.pdbx_seq_one_letter_code
_entity_poly.pdbx_strand_id
1 'polypeptide(L)'
;MDPARHRPAGPHRGTGVRGVRRRRTHRGEQRGAHIMKFSLMFFASDENALNGEDRYELLVRSARFGDEHDFLNIWVPERHFTPLGSLYPNPALLHAALARETSRIGLRAGSVVLPLHDPLRVAEEWAVVDNLSGGRAGISLAAGWNPDDFAFFPDRYAGRNEHLDEALPVLRALWRGEPTPATSGTGKPIRVRTHPRPVQPELPLWLTAASSPASFAKAGRVGAHLLTHLLDQGVDGLADNIARYRKARADAGFPPQDGRVTVMLHTFVGTDAEAVTQLARDPYVRYLKGNLGLLKGLAKSRGRGDDIDITALPDEELTQFTGFLYDRFASSRSLIGSPESCLPLVRRLAEIGVDELACLLDFGPPADEVLAGLPHLDRLRTLAEGDPEVQGAATARREGPSPVALPVPAPDPREAAARGPVWDPDMEAVKARGLAEVDAGEFFDRVETAGAGYGPRMRCLERMWVGEGEVLGRLRLPTGPEDDAYEFHPALLDNAFLLLGALAPEALTGGAVLALPIGVRSLEPYRRPRGTVHSHVVRTPEAEPEGELVADVRLYDDDGLVARAEGLRMRRVESAEEPTDVGVELCYRTDWTEVPGPPAPAEAAAGRWLVLADATGTGEALAAELAGAGHRVEVVHADEAPDTARIRRALYRAVADGPLDGVALLWPLDVPELPDATTDEVVTAQRGGSEAALALVRGALELDDPTRGGRIWLITRGAQPAGDTPVTASGVLQSPVWGLGRVLAVEHPELWGGLVDLDPSADPSADPAVPRLAALLTAERGEHTEDQLALRGERLLAPRLVRAEALTAPADPLPRLDPAGTYLLTGGLGDLGLVLARRMVERGARFLTLTGRGGVRTDAQRAAVEELTALGARVDIATADVADPAQVEAVRDRLAEAGLPPVVGVVHLAGVVRGAMLSGLELERLREVAAPKVAGSWNLHQTFADARMFLMVSALPAVFGPVGVGAANYAAANAFVDALAHHRRGAGRAGVALGYGPWNQVGMAVREDGLDQLARVGVGSMTPAEGLEVFDRVLRQDPEQVTVARLDWPGVFAAFPTARSTRQFAGFLGEAGDTGSAELLRQLTEADAERRLELGAAYLTERLAAVLGSDAQEIDRQQPITELGLDSLMSLDLRNRVKADLGVVVPVVRFLEGSSIEELTQHVLDLLADVLDEPADDGEREEITL
;
A
#
# COMPACT_ATOMS: atom_id res chain seq x y z
N MET A 1 -11.50 75.36 -37.29
CA MET A 1 -11.36 74.41 -38.41
C MET A 1 -9.90 74.00 -38.49
N ASP A 2 -9.64 72.76 -38.86
CA ASP A 2 -8.31 72.19 -39.20
C ASP A 2 -7.77 72.85 -40.52
N PRO A 3 -6.52 72.63 -41.03
CA PRO A 3 -5.39 71.85 -40.49
C PRO A 3 -3.96 72.45 -40.67
N ALA A 4 -2.95 71.63 -40.28
CA ALA A 4 -1.68 71.35 -40.99
C ALA A 4 -0.37 72.16 -40.76
N ARG A 5 0.63 71.40 -40.25
CA ARG A 5 2.06 71.25 -40.67
C ARG A 5 3.01 72.47 -40.79
N HIS A 6 4.23 72.31 -40.25
CA HIS A 6 5.47 72.69 -40.96
C HIS A 6 6.75 71.93 -40.53
N ARG A 7 7.61 71.68 -41.53
CA ARG A 7 9.10 71.48 -41.52
C ARG A 7 9.70 72.75 -42.21
N PRO A 8 11.03 73.11 -42.19
CA PRO A 8 12.22 72.24 -42.37
C PRO A 8 13.58 72.70 -41.70
N ALA A 9 14.73 72.22 -42.23
CA ALA A 9 16.16 72.28 -41.79
C ALA A 9 16.87 73.66 -41.85
N GLY A 10 18.12 73.94 -41.40
CA GLY A 10 19.32 73.24 -40.83
C GLY A 10 20.53 74.24 -40.75
N PRO A 11 21.87 73.91 -40.68
CA PRO A 11 22.65 72.68 -40.36
C PRO A 11 23.98 72.92 -39.51
N HIS A 12 24.95 71.96 -39.55
CA HIS A 12 26.44 72.01 -39.30
C HIS A 12 27.15 71.96 -37.90
N ARG A 13 27.86 70.82 -37.68
CA ARG A 13 29.20 70.53 -37.02
C ARG A 13 29.49 70.94 -35.54
N GLY A 14 30.17 70.12 -34.71
CA GLY A 14 30.75 68.77 -34.91
C GLY A 14 31.63 68.20 -33.74
N THR A 15 32.34 67.09 -34.03
CA THR A 15 33.25 66.25 -33.16
C THR A 15 32.58 65.26 -32.17
N GLY A 16 33.08 64.03 -31.94
CA GLY A 16 34.06 63.24 -32.72
C GLY A 16 34.79 62.10 -31.96
N VAL A 17 34.26 60.87 -31.91
CA VAL A 17 35.01 59.64 -31.50
C VAL A 17 34.66 58.44 -32.39
N ARG A 18 35.65 57.57 -32.64
CA ARG A 18 35.62 56.35 -33.49
C ARG A 18 34.83 55.22 -32.78
N GLY A 19 34.22 54.23 -33.44
CA GLY A 19 34.19 53.91 -34.87
C GLY A 19 34.67 52.50 -35.22
N VAL A 20 34.00 51.43 -34.76
CA VAL A 20 34.14 50.08 -35.33
C VAL A 20 32.79 49.35 -35.38
N ARG A 21 32.14 49.34 -36.55
CA ARG A 21 31.12 48.33 -36.87
C ARG A 21 31.84 47.02 -37.20
N ARG A 22 31.92 46.06 -36.27
CA ARG A 22 32.13 44.66 -36.66
C ARG A 22 30.80 44.02 -37.01
N ARG A 23 30.60 43.67 -38.29
CA ARG A 23 29.66 42.62 -38.67
C ARG A 23 30.00 41.38 -37.84
N ARG A 24 29.11 40.95 -36.95
CA ARG A 24 29.08 39.53 -36.56
C ARG A 24 28.61 38.79 -37.80
N THR A 25 29.55 38.26 -38.58
CA THR A 25 29.24 37.14 -39.47
C THR A 25 28.62 36.03 -38.63
N HIS A 26 27.65 35.30 -39.17
CA HIS A 26 27.36 33.97 -38.65
C HIS A 26 28.70 33.22 -38.58
N ARG A 27 29.20 32.97 -37.36
CA ARG A 27 29.89 31.70 -37.16
C ARG A 27 28.79 30.68 -37.40
N GLY A 28 28.82 30.04 -38.56
CA GLY A 28 28.09 28.79 -38.72
C GLY A 28 28.51 27.87 -37.58
N GLU A 29 27.58 27.07 -37.10
CA GLU A 29 27.85 26.07 -36.06
C GLU A 29 28.94 25.14 -36.57
N GLN A 30 30.17 25.43 -36.18
CA GLN A 30 31.23 24.43 -36.24
C GLN A 30 30.77 23.33 -35.32
N ARG A 31 30.43 22.18 -35.92
CA ARG A 31 30.29 20.88 -35.26
C ARG A 31 31.58 20.64 -34.45
N GLY A 32 31.62 21.12 -33.22
CA GLY A 32 32.65 20.82 -32.23
C GLY A 32 32.31 19.51 -31.53
N ALA A 33 33.30 18.87 -30.90
CA ALA A 33 33.01 17.74 -30.03
C ALA A 33 32.14 18.20 -28.85
N HIS A 34 31.12 17.41 -28.50
CA HIS A 34 30.30 17.65 -27.30
C HIS A 34 31.08 17.20 -26.06
N ILE A 35 32.08 18.00 -25.67
CA ILE A 35 32.74 17.89 -24.36
C ILE A 35 31.66 18.09 -23.28
N MET A 36 31.67 17.26 -22.25
CA MET A 36 30.73 17.33 -21.12
C MET A 36 30.66 18.74 -20.54
N LYS A 37 29.44 19.22 -20.29
CA LYS A 37 29.20 20.55 -19.73
C LYS A 37 28.66 20.51 -18.32
N PHE A 38 28.92 21.59 -17.59
CA PHE A 38 28.46 21.79 -16.22
C PHE A 38 27.49 22.96 -16.21
N SER A 39 26.43 22.78 -15.43
CA SER A 39 25.35 23.74 -15.22
C SER A 39 25.00 23.77 -13.73
N LEU A 40 24.42 24.87 -13.26
CA LEU A 40 23.98 25.01 -11.88
C LEU A 40 22.48 24.67 -11.80
N MET A 41 22.05 24.00 -10.75
CA MET A 41 20.66 23.58 -10.57
C MET A 41 20.19 23.80 -9.14
N PHE A 42 18.90 24.09 -9.01
CA PHE A 42 18.20 24.39 -7.77
C PHE A 42 16.98 23.47 -7.61
N PHE A 43 16.64 23.13 -6.36
CA PHE A 43 15.48 22.30 -5.98
C PHE A 43 15.02 22.45 -4.51
N ALA A 44 15.77 23.19 -3.68
CA ALA A 44 15.56 23.62 -2.28
C ALA A 44 14.59 22.78 -1.41
N SER A 45 15.08 22.09 -0.37
CA SER A 45 14.24 21.25 0.50
C SER A 45 13.89 21.81 1.88
N ASP A 46 14.40 22.98 2.29
CA ASP A 46 14.37 23.40 3.70
C ASP A 46 13.71 24.78 3.90
N GLU A 47 12.65 24.82 4.72
CA GLU A 47 12.03 26.07 5.17
C GLU A 47 12.96 26.92 6.05
N ASN A 48 14.05 26.36 6.60
CA ASN A 48 15.05 27.15 7.33
C ASN A 48 15.85 28.10 6.41
N ALA A 49 15.84 27.88 5.09
CA ALA A 49 16.34 28.87 4.12
C ALA A 49 15.50 30.17 4.08
N LEU A 50 14.31 30.19 4.70
CA LEU A 50 13.41 31.34 4.75
C LEU A 50 13.82 32.41 5.79
N ASN A 51 14.84 32.15 6.62
CA ASN A 51 15.28 32.98 7.74
C ASN A 51 16.37 34.04 7.39
N GLY A 52 16.82 34.12 6.13
CA GLY A 52 17.70 35.20 5.65
C GLY A 52 16.94 36.43 5.14
N GLU A 53 17.61 37.59 5.09
CA GLU A 53 17.01 38.84 4.58
C GLU A 53 16.71 38.80 3.06
N ASP A 54 17.47 38.04 2.26
CA ASP A 54 17.20 37.77 0.83
C ASP A 54 17.17 36.26 0.54
N ARG A 55 15.96 35.74 0.29
CA ARG A 55 15.70 34.32 0.01
C ARG A 55 16.17 33.85 -1.38
N TYR A 56 16.55 34.75 -2.27
CA TYR A 56 17.02 34.42 -3.62
C TYR A 56 18.50 34.77 -3.85
N GLU A 57 19.21 35.25 -2.83
CA GLU A 57 20.63 35.64 -2.94
C GLU A 57 21.50 34.51 -3.51
N LEU A 58 21.35 33.28 -2.98
CA LEU A 58 22.09 32.11 -3.45
C LEU A 58 21.88 31.86 -4.96
N LEU A 59 20.63 31.93 -5.42
CA LEU A 59 20.27 31.76 -6.84
C LEU A 59 20.91 32.85 -7.70
N VAL A 60 20.76 34.12 -7.31
CA VAL A 60 21.25 35.27 -8.09
C VAL A 60 22.77 35.33 -8.13
N ARG A 61 23.46 35.10 -7.00
CA ARG A 61 24.94 35.08 -6.94
C ARG A 61 25.50 33.90 -7.72
N SER A 62 24.89 32.71 -7.63
CA SER A 62 25.27 31.55 -8.44
C SER A 62 25.04 31.80 -9.94
N ALA A 63 23.93 32.45 -10.33
CA ALA A 63 23.67 32.81 -11.72
C ALA A 63 24.73 33.75 -12.29
N ARG A 64 25.13 34.79 -11.54
CA ARG A 64 26.21 35.70 -11.94
C ARG A 64 27.56 34.99 -12.03
N PHE A 65 27.91 34.16 -11.03
CA PHE A 65 29.13 33.37 -11.05
C PHE A 65 29.19 32.44 -12.27
N GLY A 66 28.11 31.70 -12.53
CA GLY A 66 28.01 30.80 -13.68
C GLY A 66 28.05 31.53 -15.03
N ASP A 67 27.47 32.73 -15.12
CA ASP A 67 27.61 33.61 -16.29
C ASP A 67 29.08 33.99 -16.51
N GLU A 68 29.81 34.26 -15.44
CA GLU A 68 31.21 34.67 -15.49
C GLU A 68 32.17 33.52 -15.84
N HIS A 69 31.91 32.31 -15.34
CA HIS A 69 32.82 31.15 -15.38
C HIS A 69 32.40 30.05 -16.39
N ASP A 70 31.72 30.44 -17.48
CA ASP A 70 31.36 29.57 -18.62
C ASP A 70 30.55 28.30 -18.27
N PHE A 71 29.74 28.35 -17.20
CA PHE A 71 28.71 27.34 -16.94
C PHE A 71 27.61 27.43 -18.02
N LEU A 72 27.09 26.28 -18.46
CA LEU A 72 26.23 26.21 -19.64
C LEU A 72 24.83 26.77 -19.35
N ASN A 73 24.19 26.32 -18.27
CA ASN A 73 22.84 26.70 -17.90
C ASN A 73 22.69 26.95 -16.39
N ILE A 74 21.64 27.67 -16.01
CA ILE A 74 21.06 27.65 -14.68
C ILE A 74 19.64 27.07 -14.75
N TRP A 75 19.40 26.02 -13.94
CA TRP A 75 18.17 25.24 -13.89
C TRP A 75 17.37 25.59 -12.63
N VAL A 76 16.12 26.01 -12.81
CA VAL A 76 15.17 26.34 -11.73
C VAL A 76 13.88 25.55 -11.96
N PRO A 77 13.37 24.78 -10.99
CA PRO A 77 12.28 23.83 -11.21
C PRO A 77 10.91 24.52 -11.14
N GLU A 78 9.85 23.72 -11.14
CA GLU A 78 8.51 24.16 -10.77
C GLU A 78 7.98 23.28 -9.64
N ARG A 79 7.51 23.90 -8.54
CA ARG A 79 6.84 23.22 -7.41
C ARG A 79 5.78 24.10 -6.77
N HIS A 80 4.64 23.52 -6.44
CA HIS A 80 3.51 24.25 -5.85
C HIS A 80 3.10 23.62 -4.51
N PHE A 81 2.63 24.47 -3.59
CA PHE A 81 1.93 24.10 -2.34
C PHE A 81 2.65 23.12 -1.40
N THR A 82 3.95 22.86 -1.58
CA THR A 82 4.77 21.97 -0.74
C THR A 82 6.00 22.71 -0.18
N PRO A 83 6.51 22.33 1.00
CA PRO A 83 7.75 22.89 1.55
C PRO A 83 8.95 22.70 0.60
N LEU A 84 9.03 21.53 -0.04
CA LEU A 84 10.01 21.18 -1.06
C LEU A 84 9.84 22.02 -2.33
N GLY A 85 10.91 22.69 -2.74
CA GLY A 85 10.94 23.56 -3.91
C GLY A 85 10.10 24.83 -3.77
N SER A 86 9.65 25.17 -2.57
CA SER A 86 8.75 26.31 -2.25
C SER A 86 9.24 27.68 -2.74
N LEU A 87 10.55 27.85 -2.97
CA LEU A 87 11.14 29.04 -3.59
C LEU A 87 10.88 29.14 -5.11
N TYR A 88 10.40 28.07 -5.76
CA TYR A 88 10.36 27.93 -7.21
C TYR A 88 8.96 27.62 -7.80
N PRO A 89 7.88 28.30 -7.39
CA PRO A 89 6.53 28.08 -7.97
C PRO A 89 6.34 28.72 -9.34
N ASN A 90 7.23 29.62 -9.78
CA ASN A 90 7.16 30.20 -11.12
C ASN A 90 8.57 30.40 -11.72
N PRO A 91 9.12 29.38 -12.42
CA PRO A 91 10.44 29.50 -13.03
C PRO A 91 10.49 30.55 -14.14
N ALA A 92 9.39 30.84 -14.84
CA ALA A 92 9.37 31.85 -15.90
C ALA A 92 9.62 33.27 -15.34
N LEU A 93 9.01 33.60 -14.20
CA LEU A 93 9.21 34.87 -13.51
C LEU A 93 10.65 35.02 -12.99
N LEU A 94 11.20 33.98 -12.37
CA LEU A 94 12.58 33.98 -11.87
C LEU A 94 13.59 34.11 -13.03
N HIS A 95 13.40 33.37 -14.13
CA HIS A 95 14.25 33.52 -15.31
C HIS A 95 14.09 34.86 -16.02
N ALA A 96 12.91 35.51 -15.97
CA ALA A 96 12.75 36.88 -16.47
C ALA A 96 13.60 37.90 -15.68
N ALA A 97 13.79 37.70 -14.38
CA ALA A 97 14.71 38.49 -13.57
C ALA A 97 16.18 38.17 -13.91
N LEU A 98 16.55 36.88 -13.87
CA LEU A 98 17.91 36.42 -14.18
C LEU A 98 18.36 36.78 -15.62
N ALA A 99 17.43 36.89 -16.58
CA ALA A 99 17.70 37.32 -17.94
C ALA A 99 18.33 38.72 -18.06
N ARG A 100 18.12 39.59 -17.07
CA ARG A 100 18.74 40.93 -17.00
C ARG A 100 20.05 40.95 -16.21
N GLU A 101 20.21 40.04 -15.26
CA GLU A 101 21.41 39.87 -14.43
C GLU A 101 22.55 39.12 -15.14
N THR A 102 22.23 38.41 -16.24
CA THR A 102 23.15 37.50 -16.93
C THR A 102 23.24 37.79 -18.43
N SER A 103 24.33 37.37 -19.08
CA SER A 103 24.66 37.73 -20.47
C SER A 103 25.03 36.57 -21.39
N ARG A 104 25.39 35.41 -20.82
CA ARG A 104 25.95 34.21 -21.48
C ARG A 104 25.22 32.93 -21.07
N ILE A 105 25.00 32.71 -19.77
CA ILE A 105 24.43 31.46 -19.24
C ILE A 105 23.01 31.20 -19.77
N GLY A 106 22.70 29.95 -20.08
CA GLY A 106 21.38 29.52 -20.52
C GLY A 106 20.37 29.51 -19.37
N LEU A 107 19.13 29.91 -19.64
CA LEU A 107 18.05 29.96 -18.66
C LEU A 107 17.14 28.75 -18.86
N ARG A 108 17.03 27.87 -17.86
CA ARG A 108 16.33 26.58 -18.00
C ARG A 108 15.30 26.30 -16.91
N ALA A 109 14.11 25.87 -17.32
CA ALA A 109 13.13 25.30 -16.41
C ALA A 109 13.46 23.83 -16.10
N GLY A 110 13.61 23.49 -14.81
CA GLY A 110 13.89 22.16 -14.30
C GLY A 110 12.63 21.33 -14.03
N SER A 111 11.73 21.23 -15.02
CA SER A 111 10.42 20.52 -15.04
C SER A 111 9.20 21.43 -14.86
N VAL A 112 8.80 22.16 -15.91
CA VAL A 112 7.45 22.75 -15.99
C VAL A 112 6.42 21.64 -16.11
N VAL A 113 5.46 21.60 -15.20
CA VAL A 113 4.46 20.53 -15.12
C VAL A 113 3.28 20.89 -16.02
N LEU A 114 3.39 20.57 -17.31
CA LEU A 114 2.47 21.08 -18.34
C LEU A 114 0.98 20.80 -18.06
N PRO A 115 0.56 19.67 -17.45
CA PRO A 115 -0.84 19.46 -17.05
C PRO A 115 -1.40 20.49 -16.06
N LEU A 116 -0.57 21.20 -15.30
CA LEU A 116 -0.98 22.30 -14.40
C LEU A 116 -1.25 23.62 -15.13
N HIS A 117 -1.06 23.69 -16.44
CA HIS A 117 -1.09 24.94 -17.20
C HIS A 117 -2.03 24.89 -18.40
N ASP A 118 -2.21 26.07 -19.01
CA ASP A 118 -2.63 26.20 -20.39
C ASP A 118 -1.37 26.37 -21.28
N PRO A 119 -1.16 25.55 -22.33
CA PRO A 119 0.03 25.66 -23.18
C PRO A 119 0.15 27.01 -23.91
N LEU A 120 -0.95 27.76 -24.09
CA LEU A 120 -0.91 29.13 -24.61
C LEU A 120 -0.19 30.05 -23.63
N ARG A 121 -0.47 29.91 -22.33
CA ARG A 121 0.14 30.72 -21.27
C ARG A 121 1.64 30.44 -21.16
N VAL A 122 2.02 29.17 -21.14
CA VAL A 122 3.43 28.74 -21.11
C VAL A 122 4.19 29.29 -22.31
N ALA A 123 3.59 29.26 -23.50
CA ALA A 123 4.21 29.81 -24.71
C ALA A 123 4.46 31.33 -24.62
N GLU A 124 3.51 32.12 -24.12
CA GLU A 124 3.66 33.57 -23.98
C GLU A 124 4.70 33.96 -22.92
N GLU A 125 4.65 33.36 -21.73
CA GLU A 125 5.57 33.68 -20.63
C GLU A 125 7.02 33.38 -21.03
N TRP A 126 7.27 32.20 -21.61
CA TRP A 126 8.62 31.82 -22.03
C TRP A 126 9.09 32.54 -23.30
N ALA A 127 8.18 33.00 -24.17
CA ALA A 127 8.55 33.92 -25.25
C ALA A 127 9.03 35.28 -24.71
N VAL A 128 8.47 35.77 -23.59
CA VAL A 128 8.97 36.98 -22.92
C VAL A 128 10.36 36.73 -22.32
N VAL A 129 10.58 35.61 -21.62
CA VAL A 129 11.92 35.22 -21.10
C VAL A 129 12.95 35.13 -22.23
N ASP A 130 12.57 34.54 -23.37
CA ASP A 130 13.46 34.42 -24.54
C ASP A 130 13.83 35.79 -25.15
N ASN A 131 12.86 36.71 -25.23
CA ASN A 131 13.11 38.08 -25.68
C ASN A 131 13.97 38.89 -24.70
N LEU A 132 13.73 38.76 -23.39
CA LEU A 132 14.50 39.45 -22.35
C LEU A 132 15.96 38.96 -22.30
N SER A 133 16.15 37.64 -22.46
CA SER A 133 17.47 36.99 -22.39
C SER A 133 18.26 37.07 -23.70
N GLY A 134 17.59 37.37 -24.82
CA GLY A 134 18.21 37.48 -26.15
C GLY A 134 18.39 36.12 -26.84
N GLY A 135 17.49 35.17 -26.64
CA GLY A 135 17.54 33.83 -27.24
C GLY A 135 18.25 32.78 -26.38
N ARG A 136 18.22 32.89 -25.04
CA ARG A 136 18.89 31.97 -24.11
C ARG A 136 17.94 31.06 -23.33
N ALA A 137 16.62 31.15 -23.55
CA ALA A 137 15.62 30.41 -22.80
C ALA A 137 15.47 28.93 -23.25
N GLY A 138 14.95 28.08 -22.37
CA GLY A 138 14.66 26.66 -22.64
C GLY A 138 13.91 26.02 -21.48
N ILE A 139 13.19 24.91 -21.75
CA ILE A 139 12.23 24.34 -20.81
C ILE A 139 12.41 22.81 -20.77
N SER A 140 12.52 22.21 -19.58
CA SER A 140 12.16 20.79 -19.40
C SER A 140 10.69 20.68 -19.03
N LEU A 141 9.97 19.74 -19.62
CA LEU A 141 8.57 19.44 -19.28
C LEU A 141 8.45 18.15 -18.46
N ALA A 142 7.46 18.09 -17.58
CA ALA A 142 7.05 16.88 -16.87
C ALA A 142 5.52 16.71 -16.87
N ALA A 143 5.07 15.46 -16.63
CA ALA A 143 3.65 15.16 -16.43
C ALA A 143 3.17 15.45 -15.00
N GLY A 144 4.09 15.62 -14.05
CA GLY A 144 3.79 15.74 -12.62
C GLY A 144 3.66 14.37 -11.94
N TRP A 145 4.07 14.31 -10.67
CA TRP A 145 4.02 13.07 -9.88
C TRP A 145 3.42 13.28 -8.49
N ASN A 146 3.49 14.50 -7.94
CA ASN A 146 2.86 14.83 -6.68
C ASN A 146 1.38 15.19 -6.91
N PRO A 147 0.41 14.56 -6.23
CA PRO A 147 -1.00 14.96 -6.30
C PRO A 147 -1.24 16.41 -5.88
N ASP A 148 -0.53 16.93 -4.88
CA ASP A 148 -0.82 18.24 -4.28
C ASP A 148 -0.48 19.42 -5.21
N ASP A 149 0.48 19.23 -6.12
CA ASP A 149 0.77 20.16 -7.21
C ASP A 149 -0.51 20.43 -8.07
N PHE A 150 -1.47 19.50 -8.13
CA PHE A 150 -2.67 19.56 -8.96
C PHE A 150 -3.85 20.32 -8.34
N ALA A 151 -3.67 21.04 -7.22
CA ALA A 151 -4.72 21.86 -6.61
C ALA A 151 -5.38 22.88 -7.59
N PHE A 152 -4.67 23.32 -8.64
CA PHE A 152 -5.24 24.16 -9.70
C PHE A 152 -6.20 23.40 -10.64
N PHE A 153 -5.95 22.11 -10.89
CA PHE A 153 -6.67 21.28 -11.86
C PHE A 153 -6.75 19.81 -11.41
N PRO A 154 -7.48 19.48 -10.32
CA PRO A 154 -7.40 18.15 -9.68
C PRO A 154 -7.75 17.00 -10.64
N ASP A 155 -8.77 17.18 -11.47
CA ASP A 155 -9.26 16.17 -12.43
C ASP A 155 -8.20 15.74 -13.45
N ARG A 156 -7.15 16.54 -13.66
CA ARG A 156 -6.06 16.23 -14.61
C ARG A 156 -5.04 15.24 -14.05
N TYR A 157 -5.04 14.95 -12.75
CA TYR A 157 -4.01 14.08 -12.15
C TYR A 157 -4.07 12.64 -12.70
N ALA A 158 -5.27 12.07 -12.87
CA ALA A 158 -5.43 10.73 -13.43
C ALA A 158 -4.88 10.65 -14.88
N GLY A 159 -5.33 11.54 -15.76
CA GLY A 159 -4.91 11.62 -17.18
C GLY A 159 -3.66 12.46 -17.45
N ARG A 160 -2.78 12.66 -16.46
CA ARG A 160 -1.69 13.67 -16.54
C ARG A 160 -0.67 13.42 -17.66
N ASN A 161 -0.42 12.16 -18.01
CA ASN A 161 0.48 11.81 -19.13
C ASN A 161 -0.12 12.13 -20.50
N GLU A 162 -1.44 11.95 -20.65
CA GLU A 162 -2.19 12.24 -21.87
C GLU A 162 -2.27 13.76 -22.11
N HIS A 163 -2.59 14.52 -21.05
CA HIS A 163 -2.60 15.98 -21.08
C HIS A 163 -1.25 16.58 -21.52
N LEU A 164 -0.13 15.98 -21.09
CA LEU A 164 1.21 16.37 -21.55
C LEU A 164 1.42 16.10 -23.05
N ASP A 165 0.94 14.95 -23.55
CA ASP A 165 1.06 14.57 -24.96
C ASP A 165 0.17 15.41 -25.89
N GLU A 166 -1.01 15.82 -25.43
CA GLU A 166 -1.89 16.74 -26.16
C GLU A 166 -1.36 18.18 -26.18
N ALA A 167 -0.82 18.66 -25.05
CA ALA A 167 -0.38 20.05 -24.91
C ALA A 167 1.00 20.33 -25.55
N LEU A 168 1.88 19.33 -25.66
CA LEU A 168 3.24 19.49 -26.21
C LEU A 168 3.25 19.95 -27.70
N PRO A 169 2.49 19.35 -28.63
CA PRO A 169 2.39 19.83 -30.01
C PRO A 169 1.88 21.28 -30.09
N VAL A 170 0.92 21.65 -29.24
CA VAL A 170 0.36 23.00 -29.16
C VAL A 170 1.42 24.03 -28.75
N LEU A 171 2.18 23.74 -27.70
CA LEU A 171 3.28 24.60 -27.22
C LEU A 171 4.34 24.83 -28.32
N ARG A 172 4.74 23.75 -29.03
CA ARG A 172 5.71 23.84 -30.13
C ARG A 172 5.19 24.66 -31.32
N ALA A 173 3.93 24.48 -31.71
CA ALA A 173 3.30 25.24 -32.78
C ALA A 173 3.26 26.75 -32.44
N LEU A 174 2.83 27.07 -31.22
CA LEU A 174 2.80 28.44 -30.71
C LEU A 174 4.19 29.09 -30.66
N TRP A 175 5.22 28.35 -30.24
CA TRP A 175 6.60 28.85 -30.23
C TRP A 175 7.11 29.23 -31.62
N ARG A 176 6.85 28.40 -32.64
CA ARG A 176 7.10 28.72 -34.06
C ARG A 176 6.23 29.89 -34.59
N GLY A 177 5.30 30.39 -33.78
CA GLY A 177 4.35 31.43 -34.14
C GLY A 177 3.23 30.95 -35.07
N GLU A 178 2.97 29.64 -35.14
CA GLU A 178 1.88 29.04 -35.90
C GLU A 178 0.51 29.38 -35.27
N PRO A 179 -0.59 29.43 -36.06
CA PRO A 179 -1.90 29.82 -35.54
C PRO A 179 -2.66 28.63 -34.94
N THR A 180 -2.67 28.49 -33.63
CA THR A 180 -3.38 27.42 -32.90
C THR A 180 -4.88 27.73 -32.73
N PRO A 181 -5.81 26.76 -32.88
CA PRO A 181 -7.22 26.96 -32.56
C PRO A 181 -7.44 27.16 -31.06
N ALA A 182 -8.34 28.07 -30.68
CA ALA A 182 -8.77 28.30 -29.31
C ALA A 182 -10.22 28.81 -29.28
N THR A 183 -10.83 28.87 -28.09
CA THR A 183 -12.21 29.36 -27.91
C THR A 183 -12.18 30.70 -27.16
N SER A 184 -12.89 31.71 -27.68
CA SER A 184 -13.01 33.01 -27.00
C SER A 184 -13.96 32.96 -25.80
N GLY A 185 -13.90 33.95 -24.91
CA GLY A 185 -14.89 34.15 -23.85
C GLY A 185 -16.34 34.43 -24.32
N THR A 186 -16.62 34.37 -25.62
CA THR A 186 -17.98 34.36 -26.19
C THR A 186 -18.31 33.05 -26.92
N GLY A 187 -17.56 31.98 -26.66
CA GLY A 187 -17.75 30.65 -27.26
C GLY A 187 -17.38 30.57 -28.74
N LYS A 188 -16.75 31.60 -29.32
CA LYS A 188 -16.39 31.61 -30.75
C LYS A 188 -15.04 30.95 -30.98
N PRO A 189 -14.89 30.08 -32.00
CA PRO A 189 -13.59 29.59 -32.40
C PRO A 189 -12.74 30.75 -32.94
N ILE A 190 -11.54 30.89 -32.41
CA ILE A 190 -10.52 31.86 -32.80
C ILE A 190 -9.22 31.13 -33.14
N ARG A 191 -8.27 31.81 -33.77
CA ARG A 191 -6.89 31.31 -33.91
C ARG A 191 -5.93 32.28 -33.26
N VAL A 192 -5.18 31.79 -32.29
CA VAL A 192 -4.22 32.57 -31.48
C VAL A 192 -2.79 32.32 -31.96
N ARG A 193 -1.89 33.25 -31.63
CA ARG A 193 -0.44 33.18 -31.85
C ARG A 193 0.25 33.87 -30.69
N THR A 194 1.46 33.44 -30.36
CA THR A 194 2.25 34.03 -29.27
C THR A 194 2.73 35.45 -29.60
N HIS A 195 2.52 36.38 -28.67
CA HIS A 195 2.98 37.77 -28.77
C HIS A 195 3.61 38.22 -27.42
N PRO A 196 4.91 38.59 -27.36
CA PRO A 196 5.88 38.65 -28.45
C PRO A 196 6.19 37.27 -29.04
N ARG A 197 6.73 37.24 -30.25
CA ARG A 197 7.30 35.99 -30.78
C ARG A 197 8.66 35.73 -30.14
N PRO A 198 9.02 34.47 -29.85
CA PRO A 198 10.38 34.11 -29.44
C PRO A 198 11.46 34.62 -30.41
N VAL A 199 12.68 34.77 -29.90
CA VAL A 199 13.89 35.03 -30.67
C VAL A 199 14.40 33.74 -31.31
N GLN A 200 14.30 32.62 -30.59
CA GLN A 200 14.67 31.29 -31.08
C GLN A 200 13.57 30.69 -31.98
N PRO A 201 13.91 30.10 -33.14
CA PRO A 201 12.93 29.58 -34.09
C PRO A 201 12.21 28.31 -33.62
N GLU A 202 12.85 27.51 -32.77
CA GLU A 202 12.31 26.35 -32.09
C GLU A 202 12.58 26.50 -30.59
N LEU A 203 11.78 25.81 -29.76
CA LEU A 203 11.94 25.80 -28.30
C LEU A 203 13.03 24.79 -27.92
N PRO A 204 14.12 25.18 -27.25
CA PRO A 204 15.04 24.24 -26.63
C PRO A 204 14.30 23.46 -25.53
N LEU A 205 14.00 22.20 -25.81
CA LEU A 205 13.03 21.41 -25.05
C LEU A 205 13.65 20.12 -24.51
N TRP A 206 13.52 19.93 -23.21
CA TRP A 206 13.82 18.69 -22.50
C TRP A 206 12.51 18.01 -22.06
N LEU A 207 12.57 16.69 -21.88
CA LEU A 207 11.57 15.94 -21.14
C LEU A 207 12.24 15.40 -19.87
N THR A 208 11.63 15.62 -18.71
CA THR A 208 12.13 15.08 -17.44
C THR A 208 11.70 13.62 -17.30
N ALA A 209 12.66 12.74 -17.00
CA ALA A 209 12.44 11.32 -16.77
C ALA A 209 13.20 10.82 -15.52
N ALA A 210 12.48 10.18 -14.59
CA ALA A 210 13.07 9.27 -13.60
C ALA A 210 13.48 7.94 -14.29
N SER A 211 13.90 6.92 -13.53
CA SER A 211 14.45 5.64 -14.03
C SER A 211 13.59 4.82 -15.02
N SER A 212 12.34 5.17 -15.28
CA SER A 212 11.43 4.41 -16.16
C SER A 212 11.91 4.34 -17.62
N PRO A 213 12.15 3.14 -18.19
CA PRO A 213 12.52 2.96 -19.58
C PRO A 213 11.52 3.57 -20.58
N ALA A 214 10.23 3.58 -20.24
CA ALA A 214 9.17 4.15 -21.07
C ALA A 214 9.30 5.68 -21.22
N SER A 215 9.69 6.37 -20.14
CA SER A 215 9.90 7.83 -20.12
C SER A 215 11.11 8.26 -20.95
N PHE A 216 12.22 7.51 -20.84
CA PHE A 216 13.39 7.69 -21.71
C PHE A 216 13.04 7.47 -23.19
N ALA A 217 12.31 6.40 -23.52
CA ALA A 217 11.87 6.14 -24.88
C ALA A 217 10.90 7.22 -25.41
N LYS A 218 10.00 7.74 -24.55
CA LYS A 218 9.08 8.85 -24.88
C LYS A 218 9.84 10.14 -25.23
N ALA A 219 10.85 10.52 -24.45
CA ALA A 219 11.72 11.67 -24.75
C ALA A 219 12.39 11.55 -26.14
N GLY A 220 12.83 10.34 -26.48
CA GLY A 220 13.39 10.01 -27.79
C GLY A 220 12.37 10.18 -28.92
N ARG A 221 11.19 9.54 -28.79
CA ARG A 221 10.11 9.57 -29.79
C ARG A 221 9.62 10.99 -30.11
N VAL A 222 9.53 11.88 -29.12
CA VAL A 222 9.10 13.27 -29.34
C VAL A 222 10.23 14.21 -29.78
N GLY A 223 11.45 13.69 -29.96
CA GLY A 223 12.62 14.46 -30.39
C GLY A 223 13.15 15.44 -29.33
N ALA A 224 12.71 15.35 -28.07
CA ALA A 224 13.19 16.21 -26.99
C ALA A 224 14.62 15.83 -26.55
N HIS A 225 15.30 16.78 -25.89
CA HIS A 225 16.42 16.46 -24.99
C HIS A 225 15.89 15.77 -23.72
N LEU A 226 16.78 15.29 -22.86
CA LEU A 226 16.45 14.47 -21.69
C LEU A 226 17.04 15.09 -20.42
N LEU A 227 16.23 15.25 -19.38
CA LEU A 227 16.67 15.62 -18.03
C LEU A 227 16.37 14.43 -17.08
N THR A 228 17.37 13.96 -16.34
CA THR A 228 17.24 12.78 -15.46
C THR A 228 18.18 12.86 -14.24
N HIS A 229 18.23 11.83 -13.39
CA HIS A 229 19.01 11.78 -12.14
C HIS A 229 19.55 10.37 -11.81
N LEU A 230 20.51 10.28 -10.88
CA LEU A 230 21.04 9.02 -10.34
C LEU A 230 20.44 8.58 -8.99
N LEU A 231 19.38 9.24 -8.50
CA LEU A 231 18.84 8.92 -7.17
C LEU A 231 18.35 7.45 -7.11
N ASP A 232 17.41 7.09 -7.99
CA ASP A 232 16.77 5.76 -8.07
C ASP A 232 17.49 4.74 -8.98
N GLN A 233 18.49 5.16 -9.77
CA GLN A 233 19.22 4.31 -10.73
C GLN A 233 20.74 4.46 -10.62
N GLY A 234 21.47 3.35 -10.83
CA GLY A 234 22.92 3.38 -10.95
C GLY A 234 23.39 3.93 -12.31
N VAL A 235 24.70 4.20 -12.42
CA VAL A 235 25.34 4.64 -13.67
C VAL A 235 25.07 3.66 -14.82
N ASP A 236 25.13 2.36 -14.55
CA ASP A 236 25.00 1.31 -15.58
C ASP A 236 23.54 1.17 -16.06
N GLY A 237 22.57 1.26 -15.14
CA GLY A 237 21.14 1.34 -15.50
C GLY A 237 20.78 2.63 -16.25
N LEU A 238 21.45 3.74 -15.94
CA LEU A 238 21.35 4.97 -16.72
C LEU A 238 21.93 4.78 -18.14
N ALA A 239 23.01 4.01 -18.32
CA ALA A 239 23.58 3.72 -19.64
C ALA A 239 22.58 2.99 -20.54
N ASP A 240 21.92 1.95 -20.03
CA ASP A 240 20.84 1.23 -20.73
C ASP A 240 19.69 2.16 -21.11
N ASN A 241 19.27 3.01 -20.17
CA ASN A 241 18.20 3.97 -20.39
C ASN A 241 18.58 5.05 -21.42
N ILE A 242 19.83 5.52 -21.44
CA ILE A 242 20.36 6.39 -22.50
C ILE A 242 20.35 5.66 -23.83
N ALA A 243 20.78 4.40 -23.91
CA ALA A 243 20.73 3.62 -25.15
C ALA A 243 19.30 3.49 -25.68
N ARG A 244 18.31 3.24 -24.82
CA ARG A 244 16.87 3.22 -25.15
C ARG A 244 16.39 4.59 -25.68
N TYR A 245 16.77 5.69 -25.03
CA TYR A 245 16.47 7.06 -25.50
C TYR A 245 17.04 7.33 -26.90
N ARG A 246 18.33 7.01 -27.11
CA ARG A 246 19.02 7.22 -28.40
C ARG A 246 18.40 6.36 -29.52
N LYS A 247 18.03 5.10 -29.23
CA LYS A 247 17.31 4.22 -30.17
C LYS A 247 15.93 4.76 -30.51
N ALA A 248 15.11 5.09 -29.52
CA ALA A 248 13.75 5.62 -29.75
C ALA A 248 13.77 6.95 -30.53
N ARG A 249 14.84 7.76 -30.35
CA ARG A 249 15.10 8.95 -31.14
C ARG A 249 15.41 8.62 -32.61
N ALA A 250 16.25 7.62 -32.86
CA ALA A 250 16.56 7.11 -34.20
C ALA A 250 15.30 6.59 -34.93
N ASP A 251 14.54 5.73 -34.25
CA ASP A 251 13.34 5.08 -34.79
C ASP A 251 12.24 6.10 -35.13
N ALA A 252 12.19 7.24 -34.43
CA ALA A 252 11.30 8.37 -34.72
C ALA A 252 11.85 9.37 -35.76
N GLY A 253 12.98 9.08 -36.41
CA GLY A 253 13.56 9.91 -37.48
C GLY A 253 14.38 11.12 -37.01
N PHE A 254 14.65 11.25 -35.71
CA PHE A 254 15.52 12.30 -35.18
C PHE A 254 16.97 11.78 -35.08
N PRO A 255 18.00 12.60 -35.42
CA PRO A 255 19.38 12.15 -35.28
C PRO A 255 19.72 11.81 -33.81
N PRO A 256 20.22 10.59 -33.50
CA PRO A 256 20.45 10.15 -32.12
C PRO A 256 21.43 11.03 -31.35
N GLN A 257 22.50 11.46 -32.02
CA GLN A 257 23.56 12.29 -31.46
C GLN A 257 23.14 13.74 -31.16
N ASP A 258 22.04 14.23 -31.75
CA ASP A 258 21.55 15.60 -31.53
C ASP A 258 20.70 15.73 -30.25
N GLY A 259 20.33 14.58 -29.64
CA GLY A 259 19.77 14.55 -28.29
C GLY A 259 20.79 15.04 -27.26
N ARG A 260 20.33 15.70 -26.19
CA ARG A 260 21.19 16.06 -25.07
C ARG A 260 20.70 15.33 -23.83
N VAL A 261 21.61 14.70 -23.11
CA VAL A 261 21.35 14.02 -21.84
C VAL A 261 21.93 14.87 -20.73
N THR A 262 21.03 15.48 -19.94
CA THR A 262 21.36 16.29 -18.77
C THR A 262 21.06 15.47 -17.52
N VAL A 263 22.05 15.27 -16.64
CA VAL A 263 21.92 14.51 -15.38
C VAL A 263 22.04 15.44 -14.19
N MET A 264 21.02 15.45 -13.34
CA MET A 264 21.03 16.13 -12.05
C MET A 264 21.83 15.34 -11.02
N LEU A 265 22.79 15.99 -10.35
CA LEU A 265 23.62 15.41 -9.28
C LEU A 265 23.69 16.36 -8.09
N HIS A 266 23.50 15.85 -6.88
CA HIS A 266 23.81 16.58 -5.63
C HIS A 266 25.30 16.95 -5.64
N THR A 267 25.61 18.23 -5.45
CA THR A 267 26.95 18.77 -5.67
C THR A 267 27.39 19.70 -4.55
N PHE A 268 28.46 19.34 -3.84
CA PHE A 268 29.09 20.17 -2.82
C PHE A 268 30.60 19.90 -2.84
N VAL A 269 31.39 20.85 -3.35
CA VAL A 269 32.81 20.64 -3.69
C VAL A 269 33.69 21.61 -2.92
N GLY A 270 34.75 21.12 -2.28
CA GLY A 270 35.70 21.92 -1.49
C GLY A 270 37.16 21.48 -1.68
N THR A 271 38.04 21.87 -0.76
CA THR A 271 39.47 21.51 -0.82
C THR A 271 39.80 20.15 -0.24
N ASP A 272 39.14 19.76 0.85
CA ASP A 272 39.33 18.50 1.55
C ASP A 272 38.09 17.63 1.35
N ALA A 273 38.27 16.45 0.76
CA ALA A 273 37.16 15.57 0.43
C ALA A 273 36.48 15.01 1.69
N GLU A 274 37.24 14.70 2.75
CA GLU A 274 36.67 14.09 3.96
C GLU A 274 35.83 15.12 4.74
N ALA A 275 36.38 16.32 4.96
CA ALA A 275 35.65 17.41 5.60
C ALA A 275 34.37 17.81 4.83
N VAL A 276 34.43 17.83 3.49
CA VAL A 276 33.27 18.12 2.63
C VAL A 276 32.21 17.01 2.72
N THR A 277 32.62 15.75 2.76
CA THR A 277 31.71 14.61 2.97
C THR A 277 31.11 14.59 4.38
N GLN A 278 31.81 15.08 5.41
CA GLN A 278 31.23 15.24 6.74
C GLN A 278 30.21 16.39 6.78
N LEU A 279 30.55 17.56 6.24
CA LEU A 279 29.68 18.74 6.20
C LEU A 279 28.39 18.53 5.39
N ALA A 280 28.44 17.77 4.29
CA ALA A 280 27.26 17.49 3.47
C ALA A 280 26.32 16.42 4.07
N ARG A 281 26.73 15.67 5.10
CA ARG A 281 26.00 14.51 5.63
C ARG A 281 24.64 14.91 6.20
N ASP A 282 24.61 15.72 7.25
CA ASP A 282 23.36 16.07 7.93
C ASP A 282 22.38 16.85 7.03
N PRO A 283 22.81 17.80 6.18
CA PRO A 283 21.94 18.43 5.18
C PRO A 283 21.31 17.43 4.20
N TYR A 284 22.10 16.48 3.66
CA TYR A 284 21.59 15.51 2.69
C TYR A 284 20.73 14.43 3.37
N VAL A 285 21.05 14.01 4.61
CA VAL A 285 20.17 13.15 5.42
C VAL A 285 18.80 13.82 5.63
N ARG A 286 18.77 15.12 5.99
CA ARG A 286 17.52 15.89 6.10
C ARG A 286 16.78 16.00 4.76
N TYR A 287 17.50 16.23 3.68
CA TYR A 287 16.93 16.21 2.33
C TYR A 287 16.26 14.87 2.02
N LEU A 288 16.93 13.74 2.28
CA LEU A 288 16.39 12.40 2.02
C LEU A 288 15.13 12.14 2.87
N LYS A 289 15.17 12.48 4.17
CA LYS A 289 14.00 12.39 5.07
C LYS A 289 12.82 13.23 4.57
N GLY A 290 13.05 14.46 4.11
CA GLY A 290 12.00 15.31 3.51
C GLY A 290 11.49 14.82 2.15
N ASN A 291 12.07 13.76 1.57
CA ASN A 291 11.85 13.33 0.19
C ASN A 291 11.63 11.81 0.05
N LEU A 292 11.05 11.13 1.05
CA LEU A 292 10.83 9.67 1.01
C LEU A 292 10.03 9.19 -0.23
N GLY A 293 9.15 10.02 -0.78
CA GLY A 293 8.45 9.74 -2.05
C GLY A 293 9.39 9.55 -3.24
N LEU A 294 10.54 10.22 -3.28
CA LEU A 294 11.58 10.00 -4.29
C LEU A 294 12.36 8.70 -4.06
N LEU A 295 12.41 8.19 -2.82
CA LEU A 295 13.04 6.92 -2.48
C LEU A 295 12.20 5.69 -2.85
N LYS A 296 10.88 5.82 -3.06
CA LYS A 296 10.04 4.71 -3.57
C LYS A 296 10.52 4.18 -4.93
N GLY A 297 11.18 5.00 -5.75
CA GLY A 297 11.83 4.58 -7.00
C GLY A 297 13.01 3.61 -6.80
N LEU A 298 13.67 3.67 -5.64
CA LEU A 298 14.82 2.83 -5.30
C LEU A 298 14.44 1.37 -5.04
N ALA A 299 13.22 1.13 -4.55
CA ALA A 299 12.64 -0.22 -4.45
C ALA A 299 12.25 -0.74 -5.85
N LYS A 300 11.59 0.11 -6.67
CA LYS A 300 11.14 -0.26 -8.02
C LYS A 300 12.27 -0.63 -8.98
N SER A 301 13.46 -0.03 -8.88
CA SER A 301 14.59 -0.34 -9.77
C SER A 301 15.28 -1.69 -9.50
N ARG A 302 14.81 -2.47 -8.52
CA ARG A 302 15.27 -3.84 -8.22
C ARG A 302 14.23 -4.94 -8.48
N GLY A 303 13.09 -4.62 -9.09
CA GLY A 303 12.13 -5.62 -9.57
C GLY A 303 11.10 -6.12 -8.56
N ARG A 304 11.05 -5.56 -7.35
CA ARG A 304 9.97 -5.76 -6.37
C ARG A 304 9.49 -4.38 -5.90
N GLY A 305 8.32 -3.96 -6.37
CA GLY A 305 7.87 -2.59 -6.16
C GLY A 305 6.37 -2.48 -5.96
N ASP A 306 5.96 -2.56 -4.70
CA ASP A 306 5.01 -1.64 -4.03
C ASP A 306 4.87 -1.94 -2.51
N ASP A 307 5.42 -3.06 -2.02
CA ASP A 307 5.25 -3.61 -0.65
C ASP A 307 6.19 -3.05 0.47
N ILE A 308 6.71 -1.80 0.41
CA ILE A 308 7.30 -1.14 1.61
C ILE A 308 6.87 0.30 1.72
N ASP A 309 6.36 0.68 2.89
CA ASP A 309 6.26 2.08 3.26
C ASP A 309 7.43 2.54 4.13
N ILE A 310 8.45 3.08 3.48
CA ILE A 310 9.61 3.74 4.14
C ILE A 310 9.14 4.90 5.05
N THR A 311 7.93 5.44 4.84
CA THR A 311 7.37 6.49 5.70
C THR A 311 6.84 6.01 7.06
N ALA A 312 6.78 4.69 7.28
CA ALA A 312 6.40 4.08 8.55
C ALA A 312 7.60 3.70 9.45
N LEU A 313 8.84 3.96 9.03
CA LEU A 313 10.02 3.72 9.88
C LEU A 313 10.09 4.73 11.04
N PRO A 314 10.45 4.31 12.28
CA PRO A 314 10.78 5.21 13.37
C PRO A 314 11.87 6.21 12.97
N ASP A 315 11.86 7.44 13.48
CA ASP A 315 12.79 8.47 13.01
C ASP A 315 14.27 8.11 13.23
N GLU A 316 14.60 7.32 14.25
CA GLU A 316 15.96 6.80 14.45
C GLU A 316 16.34 5.78 13.37
N GLU A 317 15.52 4.74 13.12
CA GLU A 317 15.75 3.78 12.03
C GLU A 317 15.80 4.49 10.66
N LEU A 318 14.95 5.51 10.46
CA LEU A 318 14.95 6.35 9.26
C LEU A 318 16.23 7.20 9.15
N THR A 319 16.76 7.71 10.26
CA THR A 319 18.05 8.42 10.31
C THR A 319 19.20 7.50 9.93
N GLN A 320 19.21 6.28 10.46
CA GLN A 320 20.24 5.28 10.15
C GLN A 320 20.15 4.87 8.66
N PHE A 321 18.94 4.59 8.16
CA PHE A 321 18.71 4.25 6.75
C PHE A 321 19.10 5.39 5.79
N THR A 322 18.67 6.63 6.07
CA THR A 322 19.03 7.79 5.23
C THR A 322 20.51 8.17 5.35
N GLY A 323 21.14 7.93 6.51
CA GLY A 323 22.60 8.01 6.70
C GLY A 323 23.36 7.00 5.84
N PHE A 324 22.95 5.73 5.86
CA PHE A 324 23.52 4.69 4.99
C PHE A 324 23.34 5.02 3.50
N LEU A 325 22.16 5.50 3.09
CA LEU A 325 21.93 5.97 1.72
C LEU A 325 22.84 7.15 1.37
N TYR A 326 23.04 8.09 2.29
CA TYR A 326 24.00 9.18 2.11
C TYR A 326 25.42 8.64 1.88
N ASP A 327 25.94 7.78 2.76
CA ASP A 327 27.31 7.27 2.67
C ASP A 327 27.53 6.49 1.34
N ARG A 328 26.48 5.81 0.84
CA ARG A 328 26.46 5.16 -0.49
C ARG A 328 26.36 6.14 -1.67
N PHE A 329 25.60 7.23 -1.57
CA PHE A 329 25.45 8.21 -2.65
C PHE A 329 26.60 9.20 -2.73
N ALA A 330 27.16 9.62 -1.58
CA ALA A 330 28.37 10.43 -1.46
C ALA A 330 29.53 9.79 -2.23
N SER A 331 29.73 8.48 -2.04
CA SER A 331 30.82 7.71 -2.65
C SER A 331 30.63 7.34 -4.12
N SER A 332 29.40 7.30 -4.64
CA SER A 332 29.14 6.68 -5.97
C SER A 332 28.14 7.36 -6.90
N ARG A 333 27.35 8.34 -6.44
CA ARG A 333 26.23 8.94 -7.22
C ARG A 333 26.06 10.46 -7.08
N SER A 334 27.04 11.15 -6.48
CA SER A 334 27.00 12.60 -6.26
C SER A 334 28.39 13.22 -6.46
N LEU A 335 28.44 14.55 -6.56
CA LEU A 335 29.68 15.33 -6.66
C LEU A 335 29.98 15.98 -5.31
N ILE A 336 30.19 15.14 -4.29
CA ILE A 336 30.50 15.55 -2.91
C ILE A 336 31.96 15.19 -2.62
N GLY A 337 32.79 16.18 -2.33
CA GLY A 337 34.21 15.99 -2.01
C GLY A 337 35.14 17.03 -2.62
N SER A 338 36.30 16.61 -3.12
CA SER A 338 37.25 17.48 -3.83
C SER A 338 37.08 17.40 -5.35
N PRO A 339 37.58 18.37 -6.14
CA PRO A 339 37.56 18.29 -7.60
C PRO A 339 38.25 17.03 -8.12
N GLU A 340 39.35 16.62 -7.47
CA GLU A 340 40.07 15.40 -7.80
C GLU A 340 39.26 14.13 -7.49
N SER A 341 38.55 14.06 -6.35
CA SER A 341 37.76 12.87 -5.98
C SER A 341 36.46 12.74 -6.78
N CYS A 342 35.92 13.84 -7.32
CA CYS A 342 34.70 13.83 -8.12
C CYS A 342 34.94 13.45 -9.59
N LEU A 343 36.15 13.69 -10.13
CA LEU A 343 36.49 13.49 -11.54
C LEU A 343 36.25 12.04 -12.06
N PRO A 344 36.46 10.95 -11.31
CA PRO A 344 36.13 9.58 -11.75
C PRO A 344 34.66 9.37 -12.10
N LEU A 345 33.72 9.95 -11.35
CA LEU A 345 32.29 9.87 -11.66
C LEU A 345 31.96 10.64 -12.94
N VAL A 346 32.57 11.81 -13.12
CA VAL A 346 32.43 12.63 -14.34
C VAL A 346 32.89 11.87 -15.58
N ARG A 347 34.02 11.14 -15.50
CA ARG A 347 34.50 10.24 -16.56
C ARG A 347 33.51 9.14 -16.90
N ARG A 348 33.03 8.36 -15.92
CA ARG A 348 32.01 7.31 -16.15
C ARG A 348 30.74 7.86 -16.80
N LEU A 349 30.27 9.03 -16.37
CA LEU A 349 29.10 9.67 -16.98
C LEU A 349 29.36 10.12 -18.42
N ALA A 350 30.58 10.59 -18.72
CA ALA A 350 31.00 10.92 -20.08
C ALA A 350 31.10 9.68 -20.98
N GLU A 351 31.51 8.52 -20.46
CA GLU A 351 31.53 7.26 -21.20
C GLU A 351 30.12 6.82 -21.65
N ILE A 352 29.14 6.82 -20.72
CA ILE A 352 27.80 6.26 -20.98
C ILE A 352 26.85 7.14 -21.81
N GLY A 353 27.28 8.32 -22.25
CA GLY A 353 26.46 9.17 -23.14
C GLY A 353 25.84 10.42 -22.52
N VAL A 354 26.26 10.84 -21.32
CA VAL A 354 25.82 12.11 -20.69
C VAL A 354 26.51 13.30 -21.35
N ASP A 355 25.76 14.37 -21.58
CA ASP A 355 26.23 15.59 -22.26
C ASP A 355 26.40 16.78 -21.29
N GLU A 356 25.61 16.79 -20.21
CA GLU A 356 25.54 17.90 -19.24
C GLU A 356 25.31 17.38 -17.81
N LEU A 357 26.06 17.91 -16.85
CA LEU A 357 25.85 17.73 -15.41
C LEU A 357 25.16 18.97 -14.83
N ALA A 358 23.91 18.80 -14.39
CA ALA A 358 23.16 19.81 -13.66
C ALA A 358 23.46 19.67 -12.17
N CYS A 359 24.38 20.49 -11.69
CA CYS A 359 24.92 20.44 -10.33
C CYS A 359 23.89 21.04 -9.37
N LEU A 360 23.18 20.20 -8.63
CA LEU A 360 22.19 20.59 -7.64
C LEU A 360 22.89 21.10 -6.38
N LEU A 361 22.74 22.39 -6.10
CA LEU A 361 23.54 23.12 -5.09
C LEU A 361 22.84 23.32 -3.74
N ASP A 362 21.52 23.34 -3.73
CA ASP A 362 20.67 23.86 -2.65
C ASP A 362 19.90 22.75 -1.89
N PHE A 363 20.48 21.55 -1.83
CA PHE A 363 19.89 20.40 -1.14
C PHE A 363 19.99 20.48 0.40
N GLY A 364 20.43 21.61 0.97
CA GLY A 364 20.48 21.83 2.41
C GLY A 364 21.73 22.54 2.99
N PRO A 365 22.93 22.50 2.38
CA PRO A 365 24.09 23.21 2.93
C PRO A 365 23.89 24.74 2.99
N PRO A 366 24.52 25.46 3.94
CA PRO A 366 24.36 26.91 4.08
C PRO A 366 24.77 27.67 2.82
N ALA A 367 24.02 28.73 2.48
CA ALA A 367 24.22 29.49 1.23
C ALA A 367 25.66 30.02 1.05
N ASP A 368 26.29 30.54 2.12
CA ASP A 368 27.68 31.03 2.05
C ASP A 368 28.70 29.91 1.80
N GLU A 369 28.46 28.69 2.32
CA GLU A 369 29.32 27.53 2.07
C GLU A 369 29.17 27.04 0.62
N VAL A 370 27.94 26.98 0.11
CA VAL A 370 27.66 26.66 -1.31
C VAL A 370 28.34 27.67 -2.23
N LEU A 371 28.26 28.97 -1.91
CA LEU A 371 28.91 30.04 -2.69
C LEU A 371 30.44 29.97 -2.59
N ALA A 372 31.00 29.57 -1.44
CA ALA A 372 32.43 29.30 -1.28
C ALA A 372 32.89 28.04 -2.05
N GLY A 373 31.99 27.08 -2.28
CA GLY A 373 32.23 25.89 -3.11
C GLY A 373 32.27 26.13 -4.62
N LEU A 374 31.65 27.21 -5.12
CA LEU A 374 31.55 27.48 -6.57
C LEU A 374 32.91 27.54 -7.32
N PRO A 375 33.99 28.16 -6.80
CA PRO A 375 35.31 28.10 -7.42
C PRO A 375 35.91 26.69 -7.47
N HIS A 376 35.58 25.82 -6.53
CA HIS A 376 36.01 24.42 -6.53
C HIS A 376 35.22 23.60 -7.56
N LEU A 377 33.93 23.88 -7.73
CA LEU A 377 33.13 23.32 -8.81
C LEU A 377 33.62 23.79 -10.20
N ASP A 378 34.03 25.05 -10.35
CA ASP A 378 34.65 25.54 -11.59
C ASP A 378 36.01 24.89 -11.88
N ARG A 379 36.80 24.58 -10.83
CA ARG A 379 38.00 23.76 -10.96
C ARG A 379 37.68 22.35 -11.42
N LEU A 380 36.64 21.70 -10.89
CA LEU A 380 36.18 20.37 -11.37
C LEU A 380 35.75 20.43 -12.84
N ARG A 381 34.97 21.44 -13.24
CA ARG A 381 34.59 21.70 -14.64
C ARG A 381 35.83 21.82 -15.53
N THR A 382 36.81 22.62 -15.12
CA THR A 382 38.06 22.85 -15.87
C THR A 382 38.93 21.60 -15.97
N LEU A 383 39.01 20.79 -14.91
CA LEU A 383 39.69 19.49 -14.94
C LEU A 383 39.01 18.54 -15.93
N ALA A 384 37.69 18.41 -15.87
CA ALA A 384 36.92 17.57 -16.79
C ALA A 384 37.01 18.01 -18.25
N GLU A 385 37.03 19.33 -18.52
CA GLU A 385 37.24 19.85 -19.88
C GLU A 385 38.66 19.57 -20.42
N GLY A 386 39.67 19.45 -19.54
CA GLY A 386 41.04 19.12 -19.90
C GLY A 386 41.36 17.62 -19.90
N ASP A 387 40.43 16.77 -19.46
CA ASP A 387 40.67 15.34 -19.21
C ASP A 387 40.63 14.50 -20.51
N PRO A 388 41.67 13.72 -20.84
CA PRO A 388 41.71 12.92 -22.07
C PRO A 388 40.63 11.83 -22.18
N GLU A 389 40.15 11.26 -21.07
CA GLU A 389 39.12 10.23 -21.07
C GLU A 389 37.74 10.86 -21.35
N VAL A 390 37.44 11.99 -20.69
CA VAL A 390 36.23 12.80 -20.95
C VAL A 390 36.20 13.31 -22.41
N GLN A 391 37.33 13.82 -22.92
CA GLN A 391 37.46 14.23 -24.33
C GLN A 391 37.38 13.04 -25.30
N GLY A 392 37.96 11.89 -24.94
CA GLY A 392 37.93 10.66 -25.72
C GLY A 392 36.50 10.15 -25.92
N ALA A 393 35.73 10.08 -24.84
CA ALA A 393 34.32 9.68 -24.89
C ALA A 393 33.47 10.63 -25.78
N ALA A 394 33.70 11.94 -25.69
CA ALA A 394 33.06 12.93 -26.57
C ALA A 394 33.45 12.77 -28.06
N THR A 395 34.62 12.19 -28.34
CA THR A 395 35.14 11.97 -29.70
C THR A 395 34.64 10.64 -30.28
N ALA A 396 34.62 9.56 -29.50
CA ALA A 396 34.12 8.25 -29.92
C ALA A 396 32.65 8.29 -30.38
N ARG A 397 31.79 9.06 -29.70
CA ARG A 397 30.40 9.30 -30.12
C ARG A 397 30.26 9.95 -31.50
N ARG A 398 31.30 10.63 -31.98
CA ARG A 398 31.32 11.35 -33.26
C ARG A 398 31.76 10.46 -34.43
N GLU A 399 32.53 9.41 -34.13
CA GLU A 399 33.02 8.42 -35.11
C GLU A 399 32.15 7.16 -35.17
N GLY A 400 31.17 7.04 -34.26
CA GLY A 400 30.08 6.06 -34.35
C GLY A 400 29.43 6.08 -35.74
N PRO A 401 29.13 4.91 -36.33
CA PRO A 401 28.94 4.80 -37.78
C PRO A 401 27.72 5.57 -38.30
N SER A 402 27.97 6.50 -39.23
CA SER A 402 27.00 6.85 -40.28
C SER A 402 26.50 5.54 -40.91
N PRO A 403 25.18 5.34 -41.13
CA PRO A 403 24.54 4.02 -41.11
C PRO A 403 25.20 3.04 -42.08
N VAL A 404 26.17 2.30 -41.53
CA VAL A 404 26.60 1.04 -42.07
C VAL A 404 25.36 0.18 -41.97
N ALA A 405 24.90 -0.33 -43.11
CA ALA A 405 23.97 -1.44 -43.11
C ALA A 405 24.65 -2.55 -42.30
N LEU A 406 24.22 -2.70 -41.04
CA LEU A 406 24.44 -3.94 -40.30
C LEU A 406 23.97 -5.04 -41.25
N PRO A 407 24.76 -6.12 -41.42
CA PRO A 407 24.31 -7.22 -42.23
C PRO A 407 22.93 -7.60 -41.70
N VAL A 408 21.94 -7.68 -42.60
CA VAL A 408 20.68 -8.36 -42.29
C VAL A 408 21.11 -9.65 -41.59
N PRO A 409 20.69 -9.91 -40.34
CA PRO A 409 21.03 -11.15 -39.69
C PRO A 409 20.70 -12.25 -40.70
N ALA A 410 21.64 -13.16 -40.97
CA ALA A 410 21.27 -14.35 -41.72
C ALA A 410 20.05 -14.90 -40.98
N PRO A 411 18.88 -15.01 -41.65
CA PRO A 411 17.60 -15.18 -40.97
C PRO A 411 17.77 -16.31 -39.98
N ASP A 412 17.34 -16.10 -38.73
CA ASP A 412 17.51 -17.10 -37.68
C ASP A 412 17.09 -18.45 -38.29
N PRO A 413 17.91 -19.51 -38.22
CA PRO A 413 17.48 -20.83 -38.67
C PRO A 413 16.08 -21.21 -38.12
N ARG A 414 15.69 -20.63 -36.98
CA ARG A 414 14.33 -20.68 -36.40
C ARG A 414 13.31 -19.80 -37.13
N GLU A 415 13.62 -18.56 -37.54
CA GLU A 415 12.72 -17.73 -38.39
C GLU A 415 12.51 -18.35 -39.78
N ALA A 416 13.55 -18.98 -40.35
CA ALA A 416 13.42 -19.71 -41.62
C ALA A 416 12.56 -20.98 -41.46
N ALA A 417 12.60 -21.63 -40.30
CA ALA A 417 11.73 -22.76 -39.94
C ALA A 417 10.32 -22.35 -39.51
N ALA A 418 10.15 -21.15 -38.95
CA ALA A 418 8.86 -20.61 -38.48
C ALA A 418 7.89 -20.26 -39.61
N ARG A 419 8.36 -20.24 -40.87
CA ARG A 419 7.51 -20.33 -42.06
C ARG A 419 6.97 -21.75 -42.27
N GLY A 420 6.31 -22.27 -41.24
CA GLY A 420 5.34 -23.36 -41.40
C GLY A 420 4.22 -22.94 -42.37
N PRO A 421 3.36 -23.87 -42.80
CA PRO A 421 2.20 -23.51 -43.59
C PRO A 421 1.39 -22.45 -42.84
N VAL A 422 1.02 -21.37 -43.54
CA VAL A 422 0.00 -20.43 -43.05
C VAL A 422 -1.22 -21.30 -42.74
N TRP A 423 -1.73 -21.21 -41.52
CA TRP A 423 -2.97 -21.88 -41.16
C TRP A 423 -4.11 -21.07 -41.79
N ASP A 424 -4.36 -21.35 -43.06
CA ASP A 424 -5.62 -21.01 -43.72
C ASP A 424 -6.63 -22.09 -43.32
N PRO A 425 -7.57 -21.80 -42.40
CA PRO A 425 -8.63 -22.74 -42.09
C PRO A 425 -9.59 -22.77 -43.28
N ASP A 426 -9.26 -23.59 -44.28
CA ASP A 426 -10.27 -24.18 -45.13
C ASP A 426 -11.21 -24.97 -44.22
N MET A 427 -12.31 -24.32 -43.82
CA MET A 427 -13.29 -24.87 -42.90
C MET A 427 -13.95 -26.14 -43.48
N GLU A 428 -13.91 -26.35 -44.80
CA GLU A 428 -14.33 -27.62 -45.40
C GLU A 428 -13.28 -28.71 -45.16
N ALA A 429 -11.97 -28.40 -45.15
CA ALA A 429 -10.91 -29.33 -44.77
C ALA A 429 -10.83 -29.61 -43.25
N VAL A 430 -11.42 -28.77 -42.41
CA VAL A 430 -11.64 -29.04 -40.98
C VAL A 430 -12.87 -29.93 -40.79
N LYS A 431 -14.01 -29.60 -41.42
CA LYS A 431 -15.22 -30.44 -41.43
C LYS A 431 -14.98 -31.84 -42.01
N ALA A 432 -14.12 -31.95 -43.03
CA ALA A 432 -13.76 -33.22 -43.66
C ALA A 432 -13.01 -34.19 -42.73
N ARG A 433 -12.51 -33.72 -41.57
CA ARG A 433 -11.90 -34.57 -40.52
C ARG A 433 -12.92 -35.10 -39.51
N GLY A 434 -14.18 -34.65 -39.57
CA GLY A 434 -15.24 -35.14 -38.69
C GLY A 434 -15.27 -34.54 -37.28
N LEU A 435 -14.60 -33.41 -37.04
CA LEU A 435 -14.66 -32.71 -35.76
C LEU A 435 -16.07 -32.15 -35.51
N ALA A 436 -16.62 -32.34 -34.31
CA ALA A 436 -17.89 -31.78 -33.89
C ALA A 436 -17.70 -30.38 -33.28
N GLU A 437 -18.48 -29.38 -33.73
CA GLU A 437 -18.51 -28.06 -33.08
C GLU A 437 -19.18 -28.19 -31.71
N VAL A 438 -18.51 -27.70 -30.67
CA VAL A 438 -19.01 -27.69 -29.28
C VAL A 438 -19.11 -26.22 -28.85
N ASP A 439 -20.21 -25.88 -28.18
CA ASP A 439 -20.40 -24.52 -27.69
C ASP A 439 -19.39 -24.18 -26.58
N ALA A 440 -18.74 -23.02 -26.72
CA ALA A 440 -17.72 -22.57 -25.77
C ALA A 440 -18.33 -22.21 -24.40
N GLY A 441 -19.58 -21.74 -24.37
CA GLY A 441 -20.33 -21.52 -23.13
C GLY A 441 -20.58 -22.83 -22.40
N GLU A 442 -21.17 -23.83 -23.07
CA GLU A 442 -21.38 -25.16 -22.48
C GLU A 442 -20.07 -25.82 -21.98
N PHE A 443 -18.94 -25.55 -22.64
CA PHE A 443 -17.64 -26.01 -22.17
C PHE A 443 -17.21 -25.31 -20.88
N PHE A 444 -17.31 -23.98 -20.80
CA PHE A 444 -17.03 -23.26 -19.55
C PHE A 444 -18.01 -23.63 -18.43
N ASP A 445 -19.29 -23.85 -18.72
CA ASP A 445 -20.29 -24.25 -17.72
C ASP A 445 -19.94 -25.63 -17.10
N ARG A 446 -19.37 -26.56 -17.88
CA ARG A 446 -18.85 -27.84 -17.36
C ARG A 446 -17.60 -27.65 -16.50
N VAL A 447 -16.67 -26.79 -16.91
CA VAL A 447 -15.44 -26.46 -16.15
C VAL A 447 -15.79 -25.77 -14.82
N GLU A 448 -16.79 -24.88 -14.83
CA GLU A 448 -17.32 -24.17 -13.67
C GLU A 448 -18.09 -25.10 -12.73
N THR A 449 -18.90 -26.03 -13.27
CA THR A 449 -19.54 -27.11 -12.51
C THR A 449 -18.53 -28.04 -11.83
N ALA A 450 -17.36 -28.25 -12.46
CA ALA A 450 -16.26 -29.02 -11.90
C ALA A 450 -15.33 -28.21 -10.95
N GLY A 451 -15.71 -26.97 -10.61
CA GLY A 451 -15.06 -26.16 -9.57
C GLY A 451 -14.09 -25.08 -10.04
N ALA A 452 -13.89 -24.89 -11.35
CA ALA A 452 -12.98 -23.88 -11.89
C ALA A 452 -13.72 -22.67 -12.49
N GLY A 453 -13.78 -21.56 -11.74
CA GLY A 453 -14.47 -20.34 -12.15
C GLY A 453 -13.65 -19.46 -13.11
N TYR A 454 -14.13 -19.27 -14.34
CA TYR A 454 -13.51 -18.41 -15.35
C TYR A 454 -14.23 -17.06 -15.49
N GLY A 455 -13.61 -15.96 -15.05
CA GLY A 455 -14.15 -14.60 -15.19
C GLY A 455 -14.09 -14.03 -16.63
N PRO A 456 -14.77 -12.91 -16.94
CA PRO A 456 -14.92 -12.43 -18.32
C PRO A 456 -13.61 -12.11 -19.08
N ARG A 457 -12.55 -11.60 -18.41
CA ARG A 457 -11.23 -11.40 -19.04
C ARG A 457 -10.48 -12.72 -19.30
N MET A 458 -10.87 -13.81 -18.64
CA MET A 458 -10.29 -15.14 -18.76
C MET A 458 -11.04 -16.07 -19.73
N ARG A 459 -12.19 -15.67 -20.28
CA ARG A 459 -12.91 -16.44 -21.33
C ARG A 459 -12.51 -15.95 -22.73
N CYS A 460 -11.34 -16.37 -23.20
CA CYS A 460 -10.81 -16.03 -24.53
C CYS A 460 -11.35 -16.94 -25.65
N LEU A 461 -11.90 -18.11 -25.32
CA LEU A 461 -12.42 -19.08 -26.30
C LEU A 461 -13.75 -18.63 -26.93
N GLU A 462 -13.74 -18.40 -28.24
CA GLU A 462 -14.95 -18.04 -29.02
C GLU A 462 -15.72 -19.27 -29.51
N ARG A 463 -14.99 -20.30 -29.95
CA ARG A 463 -15.52 -21.52 -30.58
C ARG A 463 -14.52 -22.66 -30.42
N MET A 464 -15.02 -23.89 -30.39
CA MET A 464 -14.17 -25.08 -30.40
C MET A 464 -14.78 -26.23 -31.21
N TRP A 465 -13.91 -27.07 -31.74
CA TRP A 465 -14.24 -28.30 -32.46
C TRP A 465 -13.46 -29.46 -31.88
N VAL A 466 -14.15 -30.53 -31.50
CA VAL A 466 -13.59 -31.70 -30.78
C VAL A 466 -13.67 -32.94 -31.66
N GLY A 467 -12.62 -33.74 -31.68
CA GLY A 467 -12.55 -35.01 -32.40
C GLY A 467 -11.91 -36.13 -31.60
N GLU A 468 -11.63 -37.25 -32.27
CA GLU A 468 -10.94 -38.39 -31.67
C GLU A 468 -9.44 -38.06 -31.50
N GLY A 469 -9.08 -37.56 -30.32
CA GLY A 469 -7.69 -37.26 -29.94
C GLY A 469 -7.17 -35.88 -30.38
N GLU A 470 -7.97 -35.03 -31.01
CA GLU A 470 -7.60 -33.64 -31.32
C GLU A 470 -8.71 -32.62 -31.01
N VAL A 471 -8.32 -31.39 -30.66
CA VAL A 471 -9.21 -30.24 -30.45
C VAL A 471 -8.66 -29.03 -31.17
N LEU A 472 -9.55 -28.28 -31.83
CA LEU A 472 -9.27 -26.97 -32.39
C LEU A 472 -10.09 -25.92 -31.63
N GLY A 473 -9.44 -24.89 -31.08
CA GLY A 473 -10.11 -23.76 -30.45
C GLY A 473 -9.75 -22.44 -31.10
N ARG A 474 -10.75 -21.58 -31.32
CA ARG A 474 -10.57 -20.20 -31.81
C ARG A 474 -10.64 -19.23 -30.62
N LEU A 475 -9.56 -18.48 -30.43
CA LEU A 475 -9.28 -17.64 -29.27
C LEU A 475 -9.18 -16.17 -29.69
N ARG A 476 -9.74 -15.27 -28.89
CA ARG A 476 -9.61 -13.81 -29.07
C ARG A 476 -9.42 -13.13 -27.71
N LEU A 477 -8.36 -12.33 -27.60
CA LEU A 477 -8.08 -11.55 -26.39
C LEU A 477 -9.08 -10.40 -26.22
N PRO A 478 -9.68 -10.21 -25.03
CA PRO A 478 -10.45 -9.02 -24.70
C PRO A 478 -9.50 -7.87 -24.36
N THR A 479 -9.33 -6.94 -25.31
CA THR A 479 -8.30 -5.88 -25.31
C THR A 479 -8.39 -4.89 -24.13
N GLY A 480 -7.24 -4.64 -23.49
CA GLY A 480 -6.99 -3.58 -22.52
C GLY A 480 -5.58 -2.96 -22.65
N PRO A 481 -5.31 -1.83 -21.96
CA PRO A 481 -4.05 -1.07 -22.12
C PRO A 481 -2.81 -1.69 -21.45
N GLU A 482 -2.99 -2.74 -20.65
CA GLU A 482 -1.91 -3.45 -19.94
C GLU A 482 -1.39 -4.67 -20.72
N ASP A 483 -2.09 -5.08 -21.78
CA ASP A 483 -1.90 -6.36 -22.46
C ASP A 483 -0.56 -6.44 -23.24
N ASP A 484 0.02 -5.30 -23.63
CA ASP A 484 1.28 -5.19 -24.40
C ASP A 484 2.53 -5.67 -23.64
N ALA A 485 2.46 -5.83 -22.32
CA ALA A 485 3.56 -6.24 -21.46
C ALA A 485 4.00 -7.70 -21.69
N TYR A 486 3.08 -8.58 -22.12
CA TYR A 486 3.31 -10.02 -22.23
C TYR A 486 3.76 -10.45 -23.62
N GLU A 487 4.55 -11.53 -23.70
CA GLU A 487 4.86 -12.19 -24.98
C GLU A 487 3.70 -13.10 -25.43
N PHE A 488 3.11 -13.83 -24.48
CA PHE A 488 1.80 -14.48 -24.59
C PHE A 488 0.98 -14.07 -23.37
N HIS A 489 -0.19 -13.47 -23.58
CA HIS A 489 -1.07 -13.07 -22.48
C HIS A 489 -1.56 -14.31 -21.71
N PRO A 490 -1.49 -14.35 -20.36
CA PRO A 490 -1.79 -15.55 -19.57
C PRO A 490 -3.15 -16.18 -19.89
N ALA A 491 -4.22 -15.38 -19.99
CA ALA A 491 -5.56 -15.86 -20.34
C ALA A 491 -5.62 -16.60 -21.69
N LEU A 492 -4.85 -16.17 -22.69
CA LEU A 492 -4.82 -16.80 -24.01
C LEU A 492 -4.07 -18.13 -23.97
N LEU A 493 -2.96 -18.19 -23.23
CA LEU A 493 -2.18 -19.42 -23.07
C LEU A 493 -2.94 -20.47 -22.25
N ASP A 494 -3.59 -20.05 -21.17
CA ASP A 494 -4.42 -20.91 -20.33
C ASP A 494 -5.60 -21.49 -21.12
N ASN A 495 -6.36 -20.66 -21.83
CA ASN A 495 -7.46 -21.14 -22.68
C ASN A 495 -6.98 -22.04 -23.83
N ALA A 496 -5.76 -21.83 -24.34
CA ALA A 496 -5.17 -22.70 -25.36
C ALA A 496 -4.83 -24.10 -24.83
N PHE A 497 -4.48 -24.22 -23.55
CA PHE A 497 -4.16 -25.48 -22.87
C PHE A 497 -5.41 -26.18 -22.31
N LEU A 498 -6.38 -25.42 -21.77
CA LEU A 498 -7.64 -25.89 -21.22
C LEU A 498 -8.42 -26.81 -22.18
N LEU A 499 -8.28 -26.58 -23.49
CA LEU A 499 -8.88 -27.40 -24.55
C LEU A 499 -8.51 -28.90 -24.49
N LEU A 500 -7.37 -29.28 -23.90
CA LEU A 500 -7.03 -30.69 -23.68
C LEU A 500 -8.04 -31.38 -22.74
N GLY A 501 -8.64 -30.65 -21.80
CA GLY A 501 -9.71 -31.16 -20.93
C GLY A 501 -10.93 -31.68 -21.71
N ALA A 502 -11.19 -31.17 -22.93
CA ALA A 502 -12.27 -31.65 -23.78
C ALA A 502 -12.00 -33.04 -24.42
N LEU A 503 -10.79 -33.57 -24.30
CA LEU A 503 -10.41 -34.93 -24.74
C LEU A 503 -10.40 -35.96 -23.60
N ALA A 504 -10.83 -35.57 -22.39
CA ALA A 504 -11.09 -36.50 -21.31
C ALA A 504 -12.25 -37.44 -21.72
N PRO A 505 -12.11 -38.78 -21.60
CA PRO A 505 -13.19 -39.72 -21.90
C PRO A 505 -14.50 -39.38 -21.18
N GLU A 506 -14.38 -38.90 -19.93
CA GLU A 506 -15.48 -38.57 -19.03
C GLU A 506 -16.24 -37.31 -19.49
N ALA A 507 -15.53 -36.33 -20.09
CA ALA A 507 -16.12 -35.12 -20.64
C ALA A 507 -17.01 -35.40 -21.88
N LEU A 508 -16.73 -36.48 -22.60
CA LEU A 508 -17.56 -36.96 -23.71
C LEU A 508 -18.78 -37.79 -23.24
N THR A 509 -18.78 -38.26 -21.99
CA THR A 509 -19.89 -39.04 -21.39
C THR A 509 -20.70 -38.27 -20.33
N GLY A 510 -20.38 -37.00 -20.08
CA GLY A 510 -21.13 -36.13 -19.16
C GLY A 510 -20.70 -36.18 -17.69
N GLY A 511 -19.47 -36.64 -17.39
CA GLY A 511 -18.90 -36.60 -16.04
C GLY A 511 -18.26 -35.25 -15.70
N ALA A 512 -18.39 -34.82 -14.44
CA ALA A 512 -17.76 -33.59 -13.92
C ALA A 512 -16.34 -33.89 -13.39
N VAL A 513 -15.38 -34.07 -14.31
CA VAL A 513 -13.95 -34.24 -13.95
C VAL A 513 -13.17 -33.03 -14.44
N LEU A 514 -12.50 -32.33 -13.52
CA LEU A 514 -11.63 -31.22 -13.84
C LEU A 514 -10.24 -31.75 -14.18
N ALA A 515 -9.67 -31.33 -15.31
CA ALA A 515 -8.26 -31.54 -15.61
C ALA A 515 -7.52 -30.21 -15.42
N LEU A 516 -6.46 -30.18 -14.61
CA LEU A 516 -5.65 -28.99 -14.36
C LEU A 516 -4.24 -29.13 -14.94
N PRO A 517 -3.67 -28.07 -15.57
CA PRO A 517 -2.30 -28.12 -16.08
C PRO A 517 -1.29 -28.19 -14.95
N ILE A 518 -0.44 -29.22 -14.98
CA ILE A 518 0.63 -29.46 -13.98
C ILE A 518 2.04 -29.25 -14.55
N GLY A 519 2.15 -28.88 -15.83
CA GLY A 519 3.40 -28.53 -16.48
C GLY A 519 3.39 -28.79 -17.98
N VAL A 520 4.41 -28.29 -18.66
CA VAL A 520 4.68 -28.51 -20.09
C VAL A 520 6.16 -28.86 -20.24
N ARG A 521 6.50 -29.86 -21.08
CA ARG A 521 7.91 -30.27 -21.25
C ARG A 521 8.74 -29.19 -21.95
N SER A 522 8.17 -28.52 -22.94
CA SER A 522 8.81 -27.40 -23.63
C SER A 522 7.77 -26.49 -24.26
N LEU A 523 7.93 -25.18 -24.09
CA LEU A 523 7.17 -24.14 -24.77
C LEU A 523 8.13 -23.31 -25.62
N GLU A 524 7.98 -23.40 -26.94
CA GLU A 524 8.75 -22.65 -27.94
C GLU A 524 7.91 -21.51 -28.51
N PRO A 525 8.12 -20.25 -28.07
CA PRO A 525 7.57 -19.09 -28.75
C PRO A 525 8.38 -18.82 -30.04
N TYR A 526 7.69 -18.55 -31.15
CA TYR A 526 8.31 -18.11 -32.40
C TYR A 526 8.06 -16.61 -32.66
N ARG A 527 6.89 -16.11 -32.24
CA ARG A 527 6.50 -14.68 -32.36
C ARG A 527 5.28 -14.38 -31.48
N ARG A 528 5.10 -13.10 -31.13
CA ARG A 528 3.88 -12.64 -30.45
C ARG A 528 2.64 -12.85 -31.33
N PRO A 529 1.53 -13.36 -30.77
CA PRO A 529 0.27 -13.52 -31.49
C PRO A 529 -0.39 -12.17 -31.81
N ARG A 530 -1.13 -12.11 -32.91
CA ARG A 530 -1.91 -10.93 -33.34
C ARG A 530 -3.36 -11.30 -33.66
N GLY A 531 -4.30 -10.49 -33.19
CA GLY A 531 -5.70 -10.63 -33.56
C GLY A 531 -6.35 -11.92 -33.03
N THR A 532 -6.77 -12.80 -33.95
CA THR A 532 -7.42 -14.08 -33.62
C THR A 532 -6.37 -15.19 -33.61
N VAL A 533 -6.34 -15.99 -32.54
CA VAL A 533 -5.43 -17.14 -32.40
C VAL A 533 -6.22 -18.44 -32.53
N HIS A 534 -5.62 -19.45 -33.15
CA HIS A 534 -6.16 -20.81 -33.20
C HIS A 534 -5.22 -21.73 -32.42
N SER A 535 -5.75 -22.42 -31.40
CA SER A 535 -5.06 -23.49 -30.67
C SER A 535 -5.44 -24.84 -31.26
N HIS A 536 -4.45 -25.61 -31.72
CA HIS A 536 -4.61 -27.00 -32.15
C HIS A 536 -3.91 -27.91 -31.14
N VAL A 537 -4.70 -28.67 -30.39
CA VAL A 537 -4.27 -29.62 -29.37
C VAL A 537 -4.38 -31.04 -29.92
N VAL A 538 -3.32 -31.83 -29.82
CA VAL A 538 -3.29 -33.24 -30.23
C VAL A 538 -2.79 -34.09 -29.07
N ARG A 539 -3.65 -34.99 -28.57
CA ARG A 539 -3.37 -35.89 -27.45
C ARG A 539 -2.33 -36.95 -27.85
N THR A 540 -1.41 -37.26 -26.93
CA THR A 540 -0.28 -38.17 -27.13
C THR A 540 -0.36 -39.34 -26.14
N PRO A 541 -1.33 -40.27 -26.31
CA PRO A 541 -1.68 -41.28 -25.30
C PRO A 541 -0.56 -42.27 -24.97
N GLU A 542 0.42 -42.46 -25.86
CA GLU A 542 1.60 -43.31 -25.62
C GLU A 542 2.53 -42.77 -24.51
N ALA A 543 2.35 -41.51 -24.10
CA ALA A 543 3.18 -40.82 -23.11
C ALA A 543 2.39 -40.39 -21.86
N GLU A 544 1.17 -40.89 -21.64
CA GLU A 544 0.31 -40.51 -20.51
C GLU A 544 0.61 -41.34 -19.24
N PRO A 545 1.00 -40.69 -18.12
CA PRO A 545 0.96 -41.31 -16.79
C PRO A 545 -0.47 -41.62 -16.35
N GLU A 546 -0.62 -42.58 -15.44
CA GLU A 546 -1.91 -42.90 -14.83
C GLU A 546 -2.50 -41.66 -14.11
N GLY A 547 -3.78 -41.37 -14.37
CA GLY A 547 -4.46 -40.16 -13.88
C GLY A 547 -4.20 -38.87 -14.69
N GLU A 548 -3.22 -38.84 -15.59
CA GLU A 548 -2.86 -37.65 -16.40
C GLU A 548 -3.41 -37.72 -17.84
N LEU A 549 -3.39 -36.57 -18.52
CA LEU A 549 -3.65 -36.37 -19.95
C LEU A 549 -2.45 -35.63 -20.53
N VAL A 550 -1.97 -36.03 -21.70
CA VAL A 550 -0.77 -35.45 -22.32
C VAL A 550 -1.04 -35.07 -23.78
N ALA A 551 -0.56 -33.91 -24.20
CA ALA A 551 -0.73 -33.42 -25.57
C ALA A 551 0.42 -32.53 -26.07
N ASP A 552 0.51 -32.41 -27.40
CA ASP A 552 1.22 -31.33 -28.07
C ASP A 552 0.20 -30.25 -28.48
N VAL A 553 0.56 -28.97 -28.29
CA VAL A 553 -0.25 -27.81 -28.65
C VAL A 553 0.48 -26.96 -29.67
N ARG A 554 -0.21 -26.56 -30.75
CA ARG A 554 0.29 -25.61 -31.75
C ARG A 554 -0.64 -24.40 -31.80
N LEU A 555 -0.06 -23.21 -31.64
CA LEU A 555 -0.78 -21.95 -31.73
C LEU A 555 -0.50 -21.29 -33.07
N TYR A 556 -1.53 -20.80 -33.74
CA TYR A 556 -1.46 -20.07 -35.02
C TYR A 556 -2.22 -18.74 -34.93
N ASP A 557 -1.82 -17.74 -35.70
CA ASP A 557 -2.68 -16.60 -36.06
C ASP A 557 -2.69 -16.42 -37.59
N ASP A 558 -3.31 -15.34 -38.08
CA ASP A 558 -3.45 -15.04 -39.51
C ASP A 558 -2.11 -15.00 -40.30
N ASP A 559 -0.98 -14.69 -39.62
CA ASP A 559 0.38 -14.68 -40.20
C ASP A 559 1.07 -16.08 -40.15
N GLY A 560 0.44 -17.14 -39.61
CA GLY A 560 0.98 -18.51 -39.49
C GLY A 560 1.22 -19.02 -38.06
N LEU A 561 2.17 -19.93 -37.84
CA LEU A 561 2.49 -20.47 -36.50
C LEU A 561 3.04 -19.37 -35.57
N VAL A 562 2.58 -19.32 -34.31
CA VAL A 562 3.06 -18.36 -33.27
C VAL A 562 3.87 -19.03 -32.17
N ALA A 563 3.48 -20.23 -31.74
CA ALA A 563 4.19 -21.00 -30.71
C ALA A 563 3.86 -22.49 -30.79
N ARG A 564 4.72 -23.31 -30.17
CA ARG A 564 4.51 -24.74 -29.97
C ARG A 564 4.77 -25.12 -28.51
N ALA A 565 3.82 -25.80 -27.89
CA ALA A 565 4.01 -26.51 -26.63
C ALA A 565 4.11 -28.02 -26.93
N GLU A 566 5.14 -28.69 -26.42
CA GLU A 566 5.24 -30.15 -26.46
C GLU A 566 5.08 -30.74 -25.07
N GLY A 567 4.36 -31.86 -24.96
CA GLY A 567 4.14 -32.54 -23.68
C GLY A 567 3.51 -31.66 -22.61
N LEU A 568 2.44 -30.93 -22.96
CA LEU A 568 1.51 -30.36 -21.99
C LEU A 568 0.92 -31.51 -21.19
N ARG A 569 1.00 -31.45 -19.86
CA ARG A 569 0.44 -32.44 -18.95
C ARG A 569 -0.67 -31.81 -18.12
N MET A 570 -1.83 -32.45 -18.10
CA MET A 570 -2.92 -32.11 -17.19
C MET A 570 -3.22 -33.30 -16.29
N ARG A 571 -3.47 -33.05 -15.00
CA ARG A 571 -3.88 -34.08 -14.03
C ARG A 571 -5.39 -34.02 -13.83
N ARG A 572 -6.05 -35.17 -13.84
CA ARG A 572 -7.45 -35.29 -13.40
C ARG A 572 -7.52 -35.03 -11.90
N VAL A 573 -8.43 -34.15 -11.51
CA VAL A 573 -8.84 -33.95 -10.13
C VAL A 573 -10.25 -34.52 -10.03
N GLU A 574 -10.39 -35.61 -9.29
CA GLU A 574 -11.71 -36.09 -8.86
C GLU A 574 -12.27 -35.04 -7.89
N SER A 575 -13.54 -34.65 -8.05
CA SER A 575 -14.20 -33.80 -7.07
C SER A 575 -14.14 -34.51 -5.72
N ALA A 576 -13.64 -33.85 -4.67
CA ALA A 576 -13.63 -34.43 -3.34
C ALA A 576 -15.07 -34.74 -2.89
N GLU A 577 -15.47 -36.01 -2.97
CA GLU A 577 -16.76 -36.52 -2.49
C GLU A 577 -16.75 -36.62 -0.95
N GLU A 578 -16.53 -35.50 -0.27
CA GLU A 578 -16.91 -35.33 1.13
C GLU A 578 -17.11 -33.82 1.38
N PRO A 579 -18.34 -33.36 1.69
CA PRO A 579 -18.52 -31.99 2.15
C PRO A 579 -17.89 -31.89 3.54
N THR A 580 -16.75 -31.21 3.65
CA THR A 580 -16.24 -30.78 4.95
C THR A 580 -17.34 -29.99 5.65
N ASP A 581 -17.57 -30.28 6.93
CA ASP A 581 -18.63 -29.61 7.68
C ASP A 581 -18.21 -28.14 7.88
N VAL A 582 -18.71 -27.28 6.98
CA VAL A 582 -18.43 -25.84 6.91
C VAL A 582 -18.62 -25.14 8.26
N GLY A 583 -19.50 -25.68 9.12
CA GLY A 583 -19.73 -25.21 10.48
C GLY A 583 -18.58 -25.48 11.46
N VAL A 584 -17.75 -26.51 11.25
CA VAL A 584 -16.61 -26.87 12.13
C VAL A 584 -15.38 -26.02 11.81
N GLU A 585 -15.05 -25.88 10.53
CA GLU A 585 -13.79 -25.27 10.09
C GLU A 585 -13.81 -23.74 10.17
N LEU A 586 -14.95 -23.11 9.84
CA LEU A 586 -15.05 -21.66 9.68
C LEU A 586 -15.59 -20.92 10.90
N CYS A 587 -16.34 -21.58 11.79
CA CYS A 587 -17.05 -20.91 12.88
C CYS A 587 -16.26 -20.96 14.20
N TYR A 588 -16.12 -19.79 14.83
CA TYR A 588 -15.44 -19.57 16.10
C TYR A 588 -16.33 -18.81 17.08
N ARG A 589 -16.08 -18.98 18.37
CA ARG A 589 -16.71 -18.22 19.47
C ARG A 589 -15.67 -17.87 20.54
N THR A 590 -16.00 -16.90 21.39
CA THR A 590 -15.18 -16.55 22.56
C THR A 590 -15.75 -17.23 23.80
N ASP A 591 -14.99 -18.15 24.37
CA ASP A 591 -15.28 -18.73 25.70
C ASP A 591 -14.45 -18.00 26.77
N TRP A 592 -14.99 -17.89 27.98
CA TRP A 592 -14.30 -17.25 29.11
C TRP A 592 -13.86 -18.30 30.12
N THR A 593 -12.56 -18.55 30.18
CA THR A 593 -11.95 -19.56 31.07
C THR A 593 -11.40 -18.92 32.34
N GLU A 594 -11.60 -19.58 33.48
CA GLU A 594 -11.00 -19.15 34.74
C GLU A 594 -9.49 -19.37 34.74
N VAL A 595 -8.74 -18.35 35.15
CA VAL A 595 -7.28 -18.33 35.18
C VAL A 595 -6.79 -17.99 36.59
N PRO A 596 -5.61 -18.48 37.02
CA PRO A 596 -5.03 -18.06 38.28
C PRO A 596 -4.78 -16.54 38.29
N GLY A 597 -4.99 -15.91 39.44
CA GLY A 597 -4.54 -14.53 39.64
C GLY A 597 -3.01 -14.42 39.55
N PRO A 598 -2.46 -13.22 39.30
CA PRO A 598 -1.03 -13.00 39.36
C PRO A 598 -0.50 -13.39 40.75
N PRO A 599 0.73 -13.89 40.87
CA PRO A 599 1.36 -14.10 42.16
C PRO A 599 1.38 -12.77 42.94
N ALA A 600 1.33 -12.85 44.27
CA ALA A 600 1.48 -11.65 45.10
C ALA A 600 2.81 -10.95 44.75
N PRO A 601 2.82 -9.63 44.53
CA PRO A 601 4.02 -8.94 44.10
C PRO A 601 5.14 -9.15 45.13
N ALA A 602 6.33 -9.53 44.63
CA ALA A 602 7.57 -9.26 45.35
C ALA A 602 7.68 -7.74 45.61
N GLU A 603 8.53 -7.29 46.55
CA GLU A 603 8.63 -5.86 46.91
C GLU A 603 8.87 -4.96 45.68
N ALA A 604 7.76 -4.43 45.13
CA ALA A 604 7.77 -3.82 43.81
C ALA A 604 8.49 -2.48 43.86
N ALA A 605 9.31 -2.21 42.84
CA ALA A 605 9.94 -0.91 42.70
C ALA A 605 8.85 0.19 42.57
N ALA A 606 9.02 1.29 43.30
CA ALA A 606 8.03 2.36 43.38
C ALA A 606 7.91 3.15 42.06
N GLY A 607 7.06 2.65 41.14
CA GLY A 607 6.74 3.28 39.86
C GLY A 607 5.80 4.50 39.92
N ARG A 608 5.53 5.09 38.75
CA ARG A 608 4.68 6.28 38.52
C ARG A 608 3.49 5.93 37.63
N TRP A 609 2.29 6.34 38.04
CA TRP A 609 1.04 6.00 37.40
C TRP A 609 0.17 7.23 37.12
N LEU A 610 -0.54 7.22 35.99
CA LEU A 610 -1.61 8.16 35.69
C LEU A 610 -2.96 7.42 35.71
N VAL A 611 -3.90 7.87 36.55
CA VAL A 611 -5.25 7.31 36.64
C VAL A 611 -6.24 8.34 36.12
N LEU A 612 -6.81 8.05 34.95
CA LEU A 612 -7.92 8.81 34.38
C LEU A 612 -9.21 8.28 35.03
N ALA A 613 -9.49 8.79 36.24
CA ALA A 613 -10.52 8.28 37.14
C ALA A 613 -11.93 8.68 36.71
N ASP A 614 -12.85 7.73 36.88
CA ASP A 614 -14.29 7.95 36.83
C ASP A 614 -14.82 8.76 38.03
N ALA A 615 -16.05 9.23 37.90
CA ALA A 615 -16.84 9.89 38.93
C ALA A 615 -17.63 8.89 39.83
N THR A 616 -17.61 7.59 39.54
CA THR A 616 -18.27 6.56 40.37
C THR A 616 -17.43 6.13 41.59
N GLY A 617 -16.13 6.45 41.59
CA GLY A 617 -15.19 6.25 42.69
C GLY A 617 -14.23 5.08 42.52
N THR A 618 -14.37 4.28 41.46
CA THR A 618 -13.50 3.12 41.21
C THR A 618 -12.04 3.56 40.94
N GLY A 619 -11.84 4.62 40.18
CA GLY A 619 -10.53 5.20 39.89
C GLY A 619 -9.87 5.86 41.10
N GLU A 620 -10.64 6.47 42.01
CA GLU A 620 -10.11 6.97 43.29
C GLU A 620 -9.63 5.83 44.18
N ALA A 621 -10.41 4.75 44.28
CA ALA A 621 -10.02 3.56 45.04
C ALA A 621 -8.77 2.91 44.44
N LEU A 622 -8.68 2.78 43.10
CA LEU A 622 -7.48 2.25 42.43
C LEU A 622 -6.25 3.11 42.70
N ALA A 623 -6.39 4.44 42.64
CA ALA A 623 -5.30 5.36 42.95
C ALA A 623 -4.85 5.25 44.41
N ALA A 624 -5.78 5.03 45.34
CA ALA A 624 -5.47 4.82 46.75
C ALA A 624 -4.72 3.50 47.01
N GLU A 625 -5.12 2.39 46.35
CA GLU A 625 -4.41 1.10 46.44
C GLU A 625 -3.00 1.19 45.84
N LEU A 626 -2.84 1.77 44.64
CA LEU A 626 -1.53 1.99 44.02
C LEU A 626 -0.62 2.87 44.88
N ALA A 627 -1.15 3.94 45.47
CA ALA A 627 -0.39 4.79 46.41
C ALA A 627 -0.05 4.06 47.72
N GLY A 628 -0.95 3.19 48.21
CA GLY A 628 -0.73 2.33 49.38
C GLY A 628 0.39 1.30 49.15
N ALA A 629 0.52 0.78 47.93
CA ALA A 629 1.62 -0.06 47.47
C ALA A 629 2.94 0.72 47.23
N GLY A 630 2.95 2.05 47.40
CA GLY A 630 4.15 2.88 47.31
C GLY A 630 4.37 3.58 45.96
N HIS A 631 3.48 3.42 44.99
CA HIS A 631 3.56 4.11 43.70
C HIS A 631 3.22 5.60 43.83
N ARG A 632 3.76 6.43 42.91
CA ARG A 632 3.32 7.82 42.76
C ARG A 632 2.18 7.90 41.75
N VAL A 633 1.01 8.36 42.16
CA VAL A 633 -0.18 8.40 41.31
C VAL A 633 -0.61 9.85 41.04
N GLU A 634 -0.77 10.22 39.77
CA GLU A 634 -1.52 11.41 39.36
C GLU A 634 -2.95 10.98 38.97
N VAL A 635 -3.96 11.68 39.50
CA VAL A 635 -5.38 11.37 39.26
C VAL A 635 -6.03 12.52 38.47
N VAL A 636 -6.75 12.18 37.40
CA VAL A 636 -7.46 13.15 36.56
C VAL A 636 -8.88 12.67 36.29
N HIS A 637 -9.85 13.37 36.87
CA HIS A 637 -11.27 13.10 36.67
C HIS A 637 -11.79 13.62 35.33
N ALA A 638 -12.85 13.00 34.81
CA ALA A 638 -13.63 13.56 33.73
C ALA A 638 -14.35 14.87 34.18
N ASP A 639 -14.49 15.83 33.26
CA ASP A 639 -15.48 16.92 33.39
C ASP A 639 -16.71 16.54 32.54
N GLU A 640 -17.80 17.31 32.62
CA GLU A 640 -19.06 17.08 31.87
C GLU A 640 -18.92 16.87 30.34
N ALA A 641 -17.77 17.24 29.75
CA ALA A 641 -17.40 16.89 28.39
C ALA A 641 -15.89 16.54 28.30
N PRO A 642 -15.50 15.25 28.23
CA PRO A 642 -14.10 14.89 28.04
C PRO A 642 -13.58 15.38 26.66
N ASP A 643 -12.53 16.20 26.71
CA ASP A 643 -11.83 16.76 25.55
C ASP A 643 -10.52 15.98 25.32
N THR A 644 -10.31 15.51 24.08
CA THR A 644 -9.10 14.79 23.67
C THR A 644 -7.82 15.60 23.89
N ALA A 645 -7.89 16.93 23.78
CA ALA A 645 -6.76 17.80 24.08
C ALA A 645 -6.43 17.86 25.59
N ARG A 646 -7.40 17.58 26.48
CA ARG A 646 -7.17 17.47 27.93
C ARG A 646 -6.47 16.17 28.29
N ILE A 647 -6.85 15.04 27.68
CA ILE A 647 -6.19 13.74 27.86
C ILE A 647 -4.71 13.84 27.53
N ARG A 648 -4.39 14.39 26.35
CA ARG A 648 -3.01 14.65 25.92
C ARG A 648 -2.25 15.54 26.91
N ARG A 649 -2.86 16.64 27.38
CA ARG A 649 -2.24 17.53 28.40
C ARG A 649 -2.03 16.84 29.75
N ALA A 650 -2.91 15.93 30.16
CA ALA A 650 -2.75 15.14 31.37
C ALA A 650 -1.55 14.19 31.24
N LEU A 651 -1.48 13.45 30.13
CA LEU A 651 -0.33 12.59 29.81
C LEU A 651 0.98 13.38 29.78
N TYR A 652 1.05 14.48 29.01
CA TYR A 652 2.27 15.29 28.90
C TYR A 652 2.71 15.88 30.24
N ARG A 653 1.78 16.25 31.13
CA ARG A 653 2.10 16.71 32.48
C ARG A 653 2.67 15.59 33.33
N ALA A 654 2.00 14.44 33.36
CA ALA A 654 2.44 13.27 34.12
C ALA A 654 3.83 12.78 33.64
N VAL A 655 4.11 12.88 32.35
CA VAL A 655 5.41 12.51 31.73
C VAL A 655 6.50 13.58 31.92
N ALA A 656 6.15 14.82 32.28
CA ALA A 656 7.13 15.91 32.50
C ALA A 656 8.00 15.66 33.75
N ASP A 657 7.44 15.02 34.78
CA ASP A 657 8.12 14.67 36.03
C ASP A 657 8.87 13.31 35.97
N GLY A 658 8.94 12.67 34.80
CA GLY A 658 9.61 11.38 34.54
C GLY A 658 8.80 10.46 33.62
N PRO A 659 9.31 9.28 33.23
CA PRO A 659 8.48 8.26 32.59
C PRO A 659 7.34 7.78 33.51
N LEU A 660 6.31 7.18 32.92
CA LEU A 660 5.25 6.45 33.61
C LEU A 660 5.46 4.95 33.42
N ASP A 661 5.11 4.17 34.43
CA ASP A 661 5.06 2.71 34.36
C ASP A 661 3.73 2.25 33.72
N GLY A 662 2.64 2.99 34.00
CA GLY A 662 1.34 2.73 33.40
C GLY A 662 0.33 3.86 33.49
N VAL A 663 -0.70 3.75 32.64
CA VAL A 663 -1.87 4.63 32.60
C VAL A 663 -3.13 3.77 32.68
N ALA A 664 -4.03 4.06 33.61
CA ALA A 664 -5.33 3.41 33.70
C ALA A 664 -6.44 4.35 33.24
N LEU A 665 -7.20 3.96 32.21
CA LEU A 665 -8.35 4.69 31.70
C LEU A 665 -9.66 4.10 32.27
N LEU A 666 -10.30 4.83 33.19
CA LEU A 666 -11.58 4.45 33.82
C LEU A 666 -12.76 5.36 33.42
N TRP A 667 -12.54 6.43 32.66
CA TRP A 667 -13.63 7.26 32.09
C TRP A 667 -14.72 6.49 31.29
N PRO A 668 -14.50 5.28 30.73
CA PRO A 668 -15.60 4.48 30.20
C PRO A 668 -16.66 4.13 31.26
N LEU A 669 -16.31 4.10 32.55
CA LEU A 669 -17.24 3.78 33.64
C LEU A 669 -18.27 4.90 33.93
N ASP A 670 -18.05 6.13 33.45
CA ASP A 670 -18.96 7.28 33.66
C ASP A 670 -20.23 7.25 32.81
N VAL A 671 -20.51 6.12 32.15
CA VAL A 671 -21.75 5.93 31.39
C VAL A 671 -22.92 5.63 32.35
N PRO A 672 -24.04 6.38 32.30
CA PRO A 672 -25.18 6.13 33.15
C PRO A 672 -25.86 4.80 32.80
N GLU A 673 -26.46 4.14 33.79
CA GLU A 673 -27.19 2.88 33.61
C GLU A 673 -28.55 3.13 32.94
N LEU A 674 -28.53 3.39 31.63
CA LEU A 674 -29.69 3.73 30.82
C LEU A 674 -30.08 2.56 29.88
N PRO A 675 -31.05 1.72 30.24
CA PRO A 675 -31.61 0.72 29.31
C PRO A 675 -32.30 1.36 28.10
N ASP A 676 -32.81 2.59 28.27
CA ASP A 676 -33.53 3.37 27.26
C ASP A 676 -32.72 4.59 26.79
N ALA A 677 -31.38 4.49 26.76
CA ALA A 677 -30.49 5.60 26.36
C ALA A 677 -30.88 6.19 24.99
N THR A 678 -30.86 7.51 24.89
CA THR A 678 -31.03 8.22 23.61
C THR A 678 -29.79 8.06 22.74
N THR A 679 -29.94 8.25 21.42
CA THR A 679 -28.82 8.20 20.48
C THR A 679 -27.70 9.19 20.83
N ASP A 680 -28.07 10.39 21.31
CA ASP A 680 -27.12 11.42 21.73
C ASP A 680 -26.32 10.99 22.98
N GLU A 681 -26.94 10.27 23.92
CA GLU A 681 -26.25 9.69 25.08
C GLU A 681 -25.30 8.56 24.66
N VAL A 682 -25.71 7.68 23.74
CA VAL A 682 -24.86 6.61 23.18
C VAL A 682 -23.63 7.18 22.46
N VAL A 683 -23.80 8.26 21.69
CA VAL A 683 -22.71 8.96 21.02
C VAL A 683 -21.83 9.72 22.02
N THR A 684 -22.43 10.32 23.05
CA THR A 684 -21.68 11.04 24.10
C THR A 684 -20.83 10.09 24.96
N ALA A 685 -21.34 8.89 25.26
CA ALA A 685 -20.59 7.84 25.96
C ALA A 685 -19.27 7.46 25.27
N GLN A 686 -19.20 7.54 23.93
CA GLN A 686 -17.97 7.23 23.19
C GLN A 686 -16.82 8.20 23.50
N ARG A 687 -17.12 9.42 23.97
CA ARG A 687 -16.11 10.43 24.30
C ARG A 687 -15.22 10.04 25.48
N GLY A 688 -15.81 9.43 26.51
CA GLY A 688 -15.07 8.83 27.64
C GLY A 688 -14.54 7.43 27.34
N GLY A 689 -15.12 6.76 26.33
CA GLY A 689 -14.73 5.45 25.83
C GLY A 689 -13.66 5.46 24.74
N SER A 690 -14.05 5.03 23.54
CA SER A 690 -13.14 4.78 22.41
C SER A 690 -12.40 6.04 21.93
N GLU A 691 -13.03 7.22 22.01
CA GLU A 691 -12.37 8.49 21.67
C GLU A 691 -11.26 8.86 22.67
N ALA A 692 -11.47 8.59 23.97
CA ALA A 692 -10.48 8.83 25.01
C ALA A 692 -9.28 7.87 24.89
N ALA A 693 -9.55 6.59 24.61
CA ALA A 693 -8.52 5.60 24.35
C ALA A 693 -7.65 6.00 23.14
N LEU A 694 -8.26 6.40 22.03
CA LEU A 694 -7.54 6.90 20.85
C LEU A 694 -6.70 8.15 21.15
N ALA A 695 -7.23 9.10 21.91
CA ALA A 695 -6.51 10.31 22.29
C ALA A 695 -5.31 10.04 23.20
N LEU A 696 -5.41 9.03 24.07
CA LEU A 696 -4.31 8.59 24.93
C LEU A 696 -3.19 7.91 24.12
N VAL A 697 -3.57 6.99 23.22
CA VAL A 697 -2.62 6.31 22.30
C VAL A 697 -1.88 7.33 21.43
N ARG A 698 -2.60 8.23 20.76
CA ARG A 698 -1.96 9.28 19.94
C ARG A 698 -1.11 10.23 20.78
N GLY A 699 -1.56 10.56 22.00
CA GLY A 699 -0.77 11.34 22.94
C GLY A 699 0.57 10.68 23.30
N ALA A 700 0.60 9.37 23.49
CA ALA A 700 1.84 8.64 23.75
C ALA A 700 2.75 8.61 22.51
N LEU A 701 2.19 8.36 21.33
CA LEU A 701 2.92 8.34 20.05
C LEU A 701 3.51 9.69 19.62
N GLU A 702 3.07 10.80 20.24
CA GLU A 702 3.61 12.15 20.02
C GLU A 702 4.73 12.54 21.01
N LEU A 703 5.13 11.64 21.92
CA LEU A 703 6.30 11.82 22.77
C LEU A 703 7.59 11.49 22.00
N ASP A 704 8.72 12.11 22.39
CA ASP A 704 10.05 11.81 21.82
C ASP A 704 10.43 10.31 21.96
N ASP A 705 9.89 9.66 22.99
CA ASP A 705 9.90 8.21 23.21
C ASP A 705 8.50 7.83 23.72
N PRO A 706 7.68 7.10 22.92
CA PRO A 706 6.32 6.72 23.30
C PRO A 706 6.24 5.89 24.57
N THR A 707 7.27 5.08 24.87
CA THR A 707 7.27 4.19 26.05
C THR A 707 7.31 4.96 27.36
N ARG A 708 7.78 6.22 27.35
CA ARG A 708 7.69 7.14 28.51
C ARG A 708 6.25 7.43 28.93
N GLY A 709 5.28 7.26 28.04
CA GLY A 709 3.85 7.35 28.34
C GLY A 709 3.35 6.22 29.24
N GLY A 710 4.11 5.15 29.43
CA GLY A 710 3.72 3.96 30.18
C GLY A 710 2.72 3.07 29.43
N ARG A 711 2.47 1.88 29.98
CA ARG A 711 1.52 0.92 29.40
C ARG A 711 0.07 1.34 29.64
N ILE A 712 -0.75 1.30 28.59
CA ILE A 712 -2.15 1.72 28.60
C ILE A 712 -3.06 0.55 28.99
N TRP A 713 -3.73 0.69 30.13
CA TRP A 713 -4.77 -0.20 30.63
C TRP A 713 -6.16 0.42 30.41
N LEU A 714 -7.04 -0.31 29.75
CA LEU A 714 -8.39 0.15 29.41
C LEU A 714 -9.40 -0.61 30.27
N ILE A 715 -10.10 0.11 31.14
CA ILE A 715 -10.99 -0.46 32.16
C ILE A 715 -12.45 -0.25 31.78
N THR A 716 -13.25 -1.29 31.95
CA THR A 716 -14.68 -1.33 31.65
C THR A 716 -15.43 -2.07 32.78
N ARG A 717 -16.77 -2.04 32.80
CA ARG A 717 -17.61 -2.75 33.78
C ARG A 717 -18.85 -3.33 33.09
N GLY A 718 -19.04 -4.64 33.18
CA GLY A 718 -20.15 -5.36 32.56
C GLY A 718 -20.16 -5.33 31.02
N ALA A 719 -19.05 -4.98 30.37
CA ALA A 719 -18.92 -4.87 28.92
C ALA A 719 -18.70 -6.23 28.23
N GLN A 720 -18.26 -7.26 28.95
CA GLN A 720 -18.00 -8.59 28.41
C GLN A 720 -18.92 -9.67 29.02
N PRO A 721 -19.36 -10.66 28.21
CA PRO A 721 -20.18 -11.80 28.66
C PRO A 721 -19.33 -12.85 29.38
N ALA A 722 -18.56 -12.43 30.39
CA ALA A 722 -17.59 -13.28 31.07
C ALA A 722 -18.25 -14.11 32.19
N GLY A 723 -18.19 -15.43 32.05
CA GLY A 723 -18.86 -16.37 32.95
C GLY A 723 -20.39 -16.29 32.79
N ASP A 724 -21.12 -16.40 33.90
CA ASP A 724 -22.59 -16.33 33.92
C ASP A 724 -23.14 -14.88 33.96
N THR A 725 -22.26 -13.87 33.83
CA THR A 725 -22.62 -12.46 33.93
C THR A 725 -23.05 -11.89 32.56
N PRO A 726 -24.31 -11.42 32.41
CA PRO A 726 -24.76 -10.82 31.17
C PRO A 726 -24.16 -9.43 30.95
N VAL A 727 -24.03 -9.02 29.69
CA VAL A 727 -23.62 -7.66 29.31
C VAL A 727 -24.71 -6.67 29.70
N THR A 728 -24.35 -5.63 30.46
CA THR A 728 -25.29 -4.57 30.89
C THR A 728 -25.51 -3.54 29.78
N ALA A 729 -26.58 -2.74 29.87
CA ALA A 729 -26.83 -1.65 28.92
C ALA A 729 -25.67 -0.64 28.90
N SER A 730 -25.14 -0.27 30.07
CA SER A 730 -23.93 0.53 30.25
C SER A 730 -22.69 -0.15 29.65
N GLY A 731 -22.53 -1.46 29.85
CA GLY A 731 -21.43 -2.26 29.29
C GLY A 731 -21.40 -2.26 27.75
N VAL A 732 -22.56 -2.27 27.08
CA VAL A 732 -22.62 -2.11 25.61
C VAL A 732 -21.97 -0.80 25.19
N LEU A 733 -22.22 0.31 25.89
CA LEU A 733 -21.67 1.63 25.56
C LEU A 733 -20.14 1.69 25.70
N GLN A 734 -19.58 0.87 26.60
CA GLN A 734 -18.14 0.78 26.90
C GLN A 734 -17.39 -0.16 25.95
N SER A 735 -18.06 -1.19 25.42
CA SER A 735 -17.47 -2.25 24.61
C SER A 735 -16.62 -1.82 23.39
N PRO A 736 -16.82 -0.65 22.73
CA PRO A 736 -15.95 -0.22 21.63
C PRO A 736 -14.46 -0.06 22.02
N VAL A 737 -14.20 0.20 23.30
CA VAL A 737 -12.84 0.25 23.87
C VAL A 737 -12.11 -1.08 23.71
N TRP A 738 -12.82 -2.21 23.78
CA TRP A 738 -12.23 -3.54 23.60
C TRP A 738 -11.77 -3.79 22.17
N GLY A 739 -12.59 -3.40 21.18
CA GLY A 739 -12.23 -3.52 19.76
C GLY A 739 -11.01 -2.67 19.40
N LEU A 740 -10.92 -1.44 19.92
CA LEU A 740 -9.74 -0.59 19.75
C LEU A 740 -8.50 -1.17 20.43
N GLY A 741 -8.64 -1.63 21.68
CA GLY A 741 -7.54 -2.20 22.47
C GLY A 741 -6.94 -3.47 21.85
N ARG A 742 -7.77 -4.38 21.30
CA ARG A 742 -7.29 -5.58 20.60
C ARG A 742 -6.42 -5.25 19.37
N VAL A 743 -6.63 -4.10 18.74
CA VAL A 743 -5.76 -3.62 17.64
C VAL A 743 -4.52 -2.90 18.19
N LEU A 744 -4.66 -2.12 19.28
CA LEU A 744 -3.54 -1.49 19.98
C LEU A 744 -2.48 -2.52 20.43
N ALA A 745 -2.93 -3.68 20.91
CA ALA A 745 -2.08 -4.82 21.28
C ALA A 745 -1.16 -5.33 20.15
N VAL A 746 -1.52 -5.09 18.89
CA VAL A 746 -0.80 -5.56 17.71
C VAL A 746 -0.03 -4.44 17.02
N GLU A 747 -0.64 -3.25 16.87
CA GLU A 747 0.03 -2.09 16.26
C GLU A 747 1.11 -1.48 17.16
N HIS A 748 0.89 -1.44 18.48
CA HIS A 748 1.78 -0.82 19.46
C HIS A 748 1.90 -1.66 20.75
N PRO A 749 2.47 -2.89 20.69
CA PRO A 749 2.64 -3.77 21.85
C PRO A 749 3.49 -3.15 22.97
N GLU A 750 4.35 -2.18 22.65
CA GLU A 750 5.13 -1.39 23.60
C GLU A 750 4.27 -0.47 24.48
N LEU A 751 3.14 0.02 23.95
CA LEU A 751 2.16 0.84 24.69
C LEU A 751 1.08 -0.01 25.36
N TRP A 752 1.06 -1.33 25.13
CA TRP A 752 -0.03 -2.19 25.57
C TRP A 752 0.08 -2.60 27.05
N GLY A 753 -0.93 -2.22 27.84
CA GLY A 753 -1.15 -2.63 29.22
C GLY A 753 -2.18 -3.75 29.33
N GLY A 754 -3.38 -3.56 28.76
CA GLY A 754 -4.39 -4.62 28.68
C GLY A 754 -5.85 -4.13 28.77
N LEU A 755 -6.79 -5.07 28.68
CA LEU A 755 -8.23 -4.87 28.87
C LEU A 755 -8.68 -5.52 30.18
N VAL A 756 -9.44 -4.80 31.01
CA VAL A 756 -10.08 -5.37 32.20
C VAL A 756 -11.56 -4.98 32.26
N ASP A 757 -12.44 -5.98 32.39
CA ASP A 757 -13.88 -5.78 32.61
C ASP A 757 -14.26 -6.14 34.05
N LEU A 758 -14.73 -5.16 34.80
CA LEU A 758 -15.14 -5.27 36.20
C LEU A 758 -16.56 -5.84 36.35
N ASP A 759 -16.87 -6.33 37.54
CA ASP A 759 -18.16 -6.92 37.86
C ASP A 759 -19.27 -5.85 37.88
N PRO A 760 -20.34 -5.98 37.07
CA PRO A 760 -21.45 -5.02 37.09
C PRO A 760 -22.30 -5.07 38.36
N SER A 761 -22.16 -6.10 39.21
CA SER A 761 -22.92 -6.23 40.45
C SER A 761 -22.24 -5.62 41.68
N ALA A 762 -20.98 -5.18 41.56
CA ALA A 762 -20.23 -4.57 42.65
C ALA A 762 -20.60 -3.09 42.86
N ASP A 763 -20.58 -2.63 44.12
CA ASP A 763 -20.66 -1.21 44.48
C ASP A 763 -19.38 -0.50 44.02
N PRO A 764 -19.43 0.47 43.07
CA PRO A 764 -18.24 1.11 42.52
C PRO A 764 -17.36 1.84 43.55
N SER A 765 -17.93 2.19 44.71
CA SER A 765 -17.24 2.88 45.82
C SER A 765 -16.61 1.95 46.85
N ALA A 766 -16.92 0.65 46.79
CA ALA A 766 -16.45 -0.38 47.72
C ALA A 766 -16.13 -1.71 47.02
N ASP A 767 -15.75 -1.64 45.74
CA ASP A 767 -15.58 -2.80 44.87
C ASP A 767 -14.39 -3.68 45.32
N PRO A 768 -14.62 -4.94 45.78
CA PRO A 768 -13.55 -5.82 46.25
C PRO A 768 -12.59 -6.26 45.14
N ALA A 769 -12.90 -5.97 43.88
CA ALA A 769 -11.98 -6.20 42.77
C ALA A 769 -10.84 -5.17 42.70
N VAL A 770 -10.95 -3.98 43.33
CA VAL A 770 -9.96 -2.90 43.16
C VAL A 770 -8.54 -3.27 43.64
N PRO A 771 -8.32 -3.92 44.80
CA PRO A 771 -6.96 -4.35 45.19
C PRO A 771 -6.37 -5.39 44.22
N ARG A 772 -7.22 -6.24 43.64
CA ARG A 772 -6.80 -7.22 42.61
C ARG A 772 -6.50 -6.55 41.28
N LEU A 773 -7.25 -5.50 40.91
CA LEU A 773 -6.98 -4.67 39.75
C LEU A 773 -5.63 -3.95 39.92
N ALA A 774 -5.35 -3.35 41.08
CA ALA A 774 -4.06 -2.75 41.37
C ALA A 774 -2.90 -3.76 41.20
N ALA A 775 -3.04 -4.97 41.77
CA ALA A 775 -2.04 -6.03 41.64
C ALA A 775 -1.87 -6.56 40.21
N LEU A 776 -2.94 -6.62 39.41
CA LEU A 776 -2.89 -7.00 37.99
C LEU A 776 -2.14 -5.95 37.15
N LEU A 777 -2.38 -4.68 37.42
CA LEU A 777 -1.77 -3.55 36.71
C LEU A 777 -0.26 -3.45 36.98
N THR A 778 0.19 -3.82 38.19
CA THR A 778 1.60 -3.73 38.61
C THR A 778 2.37 -5.04 38.56
N ALA A 779 1.74 -6.15 38.17
CA ALA A 779 2.41 -7.45 38.03
C ALA A 779 3.50 -7.42 36.94
N GLU A 780 4.63 -8.09 37.22
CA GLU A 780 5.66 -8.31 36.21
C GLU A 780 5.12 -9.15 35.05
N ARG A 781 5.41 -8.70 33.81
CA ARG A 781 4.98 -9.37 32.59
C ARG A 781 6.06 -10.34 32.11
N GLY A 782 5.75 -11.64 32.12
CA GLY A 782 6.49 -12.66 31.37
C GLY A 782 5.97 -12.82 29.94
N GLU A 783 6.61 -13.69 29.16
CA GLU A 783 6.30 -13.94 27.73
C GLU A 783 4.86 -14.44 27.47
N HIS A 784 4.18 -14.93 28.51
CA HIS A 784 2.84 -15.54 28.42
C HIS A 784 1.86 -14.94 29.44
N THR A 785 1.84 -13.61 29.57
CA THR A 785 0.94 -12.90 30.50
C THR A 785 -0.45 -12.68 29.88
N GLU A 786 -1.52 -12.92 30.64
CA GLU A 786 -2.89 -12.58 30.21
C GLU A 786 -3.04 -11.05 30.08
N ASP A 787 -3.55 -10.57 28.95
CA ASP A 787 -3.71 -9.14 28.63
C ASP A 787 -5.18 -8.72 28.40
N GLN A 788 -6.11 -9.66 28.46
CA GLN A 788 -7.55 -9.46 28.37
C GLN A 788 -8.22 -10.24 29.49
N LEU A 789 -8.87 -9.52 30.41
CA LEU A 789 -9.32 -10.08 31.68
C LEU A 789 -10.72 -9.59 32.05
N ALA A 790 -11.45 -10.41 32.79
CA ALA A 790 -12.69 -10.03 33.45
C ALA A 790 -12.65 -10.46 34.91
N LEU A 791 -12.93 -9.51 35.81
CA LEU A 791 -13.03 -9.73 37.25
C LEU A 791 -14.51 -9.95 37.60
N ARG A 792 -14.81 -11.08 38.25
CA ARG A 792 -16.17 -11.47 38.69
C ARG A 792 -16.12 -11.93 40.14
N GLY A 793 -16.38 -11.02 41.06
CA GLY A 793 -16.03 -11.18 42.48
C GLY A 793 -14.56 -11.59 42.67
N GLU A 794 -14.33 -12.80 43.19
CA GLU A 794 -12.99 -13.36 43.39
C GLU A 794 -12.40 -14.12 42.19
N ARG A 795 -13.17 -14.28 41.10
CA ARG A 795 -12.77 -15.06 39.92
C ARG A 795 -12.12 -14.15 38.89
N LEU A 796 -11.00 -14.60 38.33
CA LEU A 796 -10.35 -13.97 37.19
C LEU A 796 -10.62 -14.84 35.96
N LEU A 797 -11.24 -14.26 34.94
CA LEU A 797 -11.60 -14.92 33.70
C LEU A 797 -10.81 -14.30 32.55
N ALA A 798 -10.34 -15.11 31.60
CA ALA A 798 -9.68 -14.67 30.38
C ALA A 798 -10.39 -15.23 29.14
N PRO A 799 -10.45 -14.50 28.01
CA PRO A 799 -11.09 -14.98 26.80
C PRO A 799 -10.20 -16.00 26.09
N ARG A 800 -10.83 -16.98 25.46
CA ARG A 800 -10.24 -17.98 24.58
C ARG A 800 -11.09 -18.07 23.31
N LEU A 801 -10.46 -17.96 22.16
CA LEU A 801 -11.12 -18.28 20.90
C LEU A 801 -11.17 -19.80 20.76
N VAL A 802 -12.35 -20.35 20.49
CA VAL A 802 -12.56 -21.79 20.30
C VAL A 802 -13.45 -22.02 19.07
N ARG A 803 -13.41 -23.23 18.49
CA ARG A 803 -14.32 -23.61 17.39
C ARG A 803 -15.76 -23.68 17.92
N ALA A 804 -16.72 -23.26 17.11
CA ALA A 804 -18.13 -23.17 17.50
C ALA A 804 -18.87 -24.51 17.27
N GLU A 805 -18.43 -25.57 17.95
CA GLU A 805 -18.95 -26.95 17.79
C GLU A 805 -20.48 -27.07 17.94
N ALA A 806 -21.13 -26.18 18.71
CA ALA A 806 -22.60 -26.14 18.80
C ALA A 806 -23.30 -25.91 17.44
N LEU A 807 -22.61 -25.35 16.44
CA LEU A 807 -23.12 -25.13 15.08
C LEU A 807 -22.98 -26.34 14.14
N THR A 808 -22.37 -27.43 14.63
CA THR A 808 -22.07 -28.66 13.86
C THR A 808 -23.02 -29.81 14.25
N ALA A 809 -23.67 -29.71 15.41
CA ALA A 809 -24.62 -30.69 15.89
C ALA A 809 -25.82 -30.88 14.91
N PRO A 810 -26.18 -32.14 14.56
CA PRO A 810 -27.33 -32.43 13.70
C PRO A 810 -28.65 -32.15 14.44
N ALA A 811 -29.16 -30.93 14.26
CA ALA A 811 -30.41 -30.45 14.85
C ALA A 811 -31.60 -30.49 13.85
N ASP A 812 -32.79 -30.27 14.40
CA ASP A 812 -34.11 -30.29 13.75
C ASP A 812 -34.21 -29.58 12.37
N PRO A 813 -35.27 -29.87 11.59
CA PRO A 813 -35.50 -29.24 10.29
C PRO A 813 -35.41 -27.71 10.35
N LEU A 814 -34.62 -27.14 9.44
CA LEU A 814 -34.37 -25.71 9.32
C LEU A 814 -35.67 -24.88 9.43
N PRO A 815 -35.79 -23.98 10.43
CA PRO A 815 -37.03 -23.26 10.67
C PRO A 815 -37.41 -22.39 9.47
N ARG A 816 -38.70 -22.36 9.12
CA ARG A 816 -39.21 -21.44 8.09
C ARG A 816 -39.41 -20.07 8.71
N LEU A 817 -39.03 -19.04 7.97
CA LEU A 817 -39.35 -17.66 8.31
C LEU A 817 -40.86 -17.42 8.19
N ASP A 818 -41.40 -16.58 9.06
CA ASP A 818 -42.84 -16.31 9.17
C ASP A 818 -43.33 -15.57 7.91
N PRO A 819 -44.15 -16.19 7.05
CA PRO A 819 -44.62 -15.55 5.83
C PRO A 819 -45.64 -14.44 6.11
N ALA A 820 -46.14 -14.32 7.35
CA ALA A 820 -47.06 -13.27 7.79
C ALA A 820 -46.36 -12.12 8.54
N GLY A 821 -45.02 -12.11 8.61
CA GLY A 821 -44.24 -11.03 9.24
C GLY A 821 -43.37 -10.25 8.25
N THR A 822 -43.00 -9.03 8.62
CA THR A 822 -42.07 -8.17 7.86
C THR A 822 -40.64 -8.32 8.37
N TYR A 823 -39.69 -8.35 7.44
CA TYR A 823 -38.25 -8.43 7.70
C TYR A 823 -37.55 -7.15 7.24
N LEU A 824 -36.93 -6.42 8.18
CA LEU A 824 -36.23 -5.17 7.93
C LEU A 824 -34.72 -5.44 7.73
N LEU A 825 -34.20 -5.18 6.54
CA LEU A 825 -32.78 -5.35 6.20
C LEU A 825 -32.13 -3.97 6.02
N THR A 826 -31.40 -3.50 7.04
CA THR A 826 -30.67 -2.22 6.95
C THR A 826 -29.31 -2.45 6.30
N GLY A 827 -28.93 -1.61 5.33
CA GLY A 827 -27.88 -1.96 4.36
C GLY A 827 -28.33 -2.99 3.31
N GLY A 828 -29.62 -3.34 3.25
CA GLY A 828 -30.17 -4.44 2.43
C GLY A 828 -30.02 -4.31 0.91
N LEU A 829 -29.58 -3.14 0.42
CA LEU A 829 -29.26 -2.90 -1.00
C LEU A 829 -27.75 -3.01 -1.33
N GLY A 830 -26.91 -3.32 -0.35
CA GLY A 830 -25.52 -3.72 -0.59
C GLY A 830 -25.42 -5.20 -0.98
N ASP A 831 -24.27 -5.61 -1.54
CA ASP A 831 -24.09 -6.92 -2.17
C ASP A 831 -24.45 -8.10 -1.23
N LEU A 832 -23.90 -8.10 0.00
CA LEU A 832 -24.25 -9.08 1.04
C LEU A 832 -25.72 -9.00 1.46
N GLY A 833 -26.30 -7.79 1.49
CA GLY A 833 -27.69 -7.58 1.87
C GLY A 833 -28.68 -8.18 0.87
N LEU A 834 -28.39 -8.10 -0.42
CA LEU A 834 -29.18 -8.71 -1.48
C LEU A 834 -29.08 -10.25 -1.46
N VAL A 835 -27.87 -10.78 -1.21
CA VAL A 835 -27.63 -12.23 -1.04
C VAL A 835 -28.43 -12.79 0.14
N LEU A 836 -28.39 -12.15 1.31
CA LEU A 836 -29.18 -12.58 2.46
C LEU A 836 -30.69 -12.36 2.25
N ALA A 837 -31.11 -11.26 1.62
CA ALA A 837 -32.52 -11.03 1.26
C ALA A 837 -33.08 -12.20 0.43
N ARG A 838 -32.32 -12.64 -0.57
CA ARG A 838 -32.68 -13.78 -1.43
C ARG A 838 -32.83 -15.06 -0.63
N ARG A 839 -31.86 -15.37 0.25
CA ARG A 839 -31.96 -16.55 1.12
C ARG A 839 -33.16 -16.49 2.05
N MET A 840 -33.47 -15.32 2.62
CA MET A 840 -34.64 -15.16 3.49
C MET A 840 -35.96 -15.41 2.74
N VAL A 841 -36.07 -14.98 1.47
CA VAL A 841 -37.27 -15.26 0.64
C VAL A 841 -37.41 -16.76 0.35
N GLU A 842 -36.32 -17.45 -0.02
CA GLU A 842 -36.29 -18.91 -0.17
C GLU A 842 -36.75 -19.62 1.12
N ARG A 843 -36.34 -19.10 2.28
CA ARG A 843 -36.65 -19.65 3.61
C ARG A 843 -38.03 -19.29 4.16
N GLY A 844 -38.81 -18.49 3.44
CA GLY A 844 -40.24 -18.25 3.72
C GLY A 844 -40.63 -16.79 3.93
N ALA A 845 -39.70 -15.85 3.99
CA ALA A 845 -40.03 -14.43 4.14
C ALA A 845 -40.84 -13.93 2.93
N ARG A 846 -41.93 -13.18 3.18
CA ARG A 846 -42.82 -12.65 2.13
C ARG A 846 -42.96 -11.13 2.14
N PHE A 847 -42.58 -10.46 3.21
CA PHE A 847 -42.55 -9.01 3.30
C PHE A 847 -41.14 -8.58 3.72
N LEU A 848 -40.42 -7.90 2.83
CA LEU A 848 -39.07 -7.40 3.09
C LEU A 848 -39.07 -5.88 2.96
N THR A 849 -38.40 -5.20 3.88
CA THR A 849 -38.09 -3.77 3.78
C THR A 849 -36.58 -3.62 3.66
N LEU A 850 -36.08 -3.19 2.49
CA LEU A 850 -34.65 -2.96 2.27
C LEU A 850 -34.37 -1.47 2.52
N THR A 851 -33.55 -1.19 3.54
CA THR A 851 -33.33 0.18 4.04
C THR A 851 -31.90 0.65 3.82
N GLY A 852 -31.74 1.89 3.38
CA GLY A 852 -30.47 2.59 3.42
C GLY A 852 -30.54 3.99 2.81
N ARG A 853 -29.52 4.82 3.08
CA ARG A 853 -29.42 6.24 2.70
C ARG A 853 -29.68 6.55 1.21
N GLY A 854 -29.57 5.56 0.33
CA GLY A 854 -29.49 5.76 -1.11
C GLY A 854 -30.67 5.35 -1.97
N GLY A 855 -31.58 4.49 -1.47
CA GLY A 855 -32.54 3.79 -2.32
C GLY A 855 -31.86 2.92 -3.39
N VAL A 856 -32.63 2.46 -4.38
CA VAL A 856 -32.10 1.71 -5.53
C VAL A 856 -31.40 2.69 -6.48
N ARG A 857 -30.08 2.52 -6.64
CA ARG A 857 -29.20 3.41 -7.43
C ARG A 857 -28.63 2.78 -8.69
N THR A 858 -28.53 1.46 -8.75
CA THR A 858 -27.95 0.72 -9.88
C THR A 858 -28.95 -0.25 -10.50
N ASP A 859 -28.74 -0.61 -11.76
CA ASP A 859 -29.60 -1.60 -12.43
C ASP A 859 -29.40 -3.02 -11.89
N ALA A 860 -28.23 -3.34 -11.33
CA ALA A 860 -28.01 -4.59 -10.58
C ALA A 860 -28.89 -4.66 -9.32
N GLN A 861 -28.98 -3.57 -8.54
CA GLN A 861 -29.89 -3.49 -7.39
C GLN A 861 -31.36 -3.59 -7.82
N ARG A 862 -31.72 -2.98 -8.97
CA ARG A 862 -33.07 -3.06 -9.54
C ARG A 862 -33.43 -4.50 -9.93
N ALA A 863 -32.56 -5.18 -10.68
CA ALA A 863 -32.73 -6.55 -11.10
C ALA A 863 -32.84 -7.51 -9.91
N ALA A 864 -32.03 -7.32 -8.85
CA ALA A 864 -32.13 -8.11 -7.63
C ALA A 864 -33.48 -7.90 -6.90
N VAL A 865 -33.98 -6.67 -6.81
CA VAL A 865 -35.31 -6.39 -6.23
C VAL A 865 -36.44 -6.98 -7.07
N GLU A 866 -36.31 -6.98 -8.40
CA GLU A 866 -37.23 -7.65 -9.33
C GLU A 866 -37.18 -9.19 -9.17
N GLU A 867 -36.00 -9.80 -8.98
CA GLU A 867 -35.84 -11.23 -8.68
C GLU A 867 -36.52 -11.61 -7.35
N LEU A 868 -36.28 -10.87 -6.27
CA LEU A 868 -36.95 -11.08 -4.97
C LEU A 868 -38.47 -11.01 -5.11
N THR A 869 -38.97 -10.12 -5.98
CA THR A 869 -40.40 -9.99 -6.27
C THR A 869 -40.92 -11.19 -7.08
N ALA A 870 -40.17 -11.66 -8.06
CA ALA A 870 -40.48 -12.86 -8.85
C ALA A 870 -40.48 -14.15 -8.00
N LEU A 871 -39.63 -14.23 -6.97
CA LEU A 871 -39.61 -15.29 -5.95
C LEU A 871 -40.80 -15.21 -4.97
N GLY A 872 -41.70 -14.23 -5.13
CA GLY A 872 -42.96 -14.14 -4.41
C GLY A 872 -42.93 -13.29 -3.13
N ALA A 873 -41.90 -12.46 -2.94
CA ALA A 873 -41.89 -11.47 -1.86
C ALA A 873 -42.43 -10.10 -2.30
N ARG A 874 -43.05 -9.38 -1.37
CA ARG A 874 -43.31 -7.95 -1.48
C ARG A 874 -42.13 -7.20 -0.88
N VAL A 875 -41.38 -6.49 -1.72
CA VAL A 875 -40.23 -5.68 -1.32
C VAL A 875 -40.63 -4.20 -1.22
N ASP A 876 -40.50 -3.61 -0.03
CA ASP A 876 -40.53 -2.16 0.17
C ASP A 876 -39.09 -1.60 0.22
N ILE A 877 -38.88 -0.42 -0.36
CA ILE A 877 -37.60 0.28 -0.32
C ILE A 877 -37.75 1.54 0.52
N ALA A 878 -37.04 1.60 1.65
CA ALA A 878 -37.07 2.72 2.57
C ALA A 878 -35.73 3.47 2.58
N THR A 879 -35.78 4.79 2.45
CA THR A 879 -34.60 5.66 2.55
C THR A 879 -34.51 6.22 3.96
N ALA A 880 -33.54 5.75 4.72
CA ALA A 880 -33.21 6.26 6.05
C ALA A 880 -31.71 6.13 6.30
N ASP A 881 -31.15 7.08 7.05
CA ASP A 881 -29.94 6.84 7.84
C ASP A 881 -30.35 6.16 9.16
N VAL A 882 -29.71 5.03 9.48
CA VAL A 882 -30.02 4.30 10.72
C VAL A 882 -29.44 4.98 11.95
N ALA A 883 -28.40 5.80 11.79
CA ALA A 883 -27.82 6.58 12.89
C ALA A 883 -28.74 7.72 13.36
N ASP A 884 -29.75 8.11 12.57
CA ASP A 884 -30.76 9.10 12.94
C ASP A 884 -32.00 8.40 13.52
N PRO A 885 -32.31 8.57 14.82
CA PRO A 885 -33.43 7.88 15.46
C PRO A 885 -34.78 8.27 14.84
N ALA A 886 -34.98 9.54 14.48
CA ALA A 886 -36.23 10.01 13.91
C ALA A 886 -36.50 9.41 12.52
N GLN A 887 -35.44 9.11 11.75
CA GLN A 887 -35.58 8.38 10.49
C GLN A 887 -35.90 6.90 10.70
N VAL A 888 -35.35 6.24 11.72
CA VAL A 888 -35.70 4.84 12.05
C VAL A 888 -37.16 4.73 12.53
N GLU A 889 -37.62 5.69 13.34
CA GLU A 889 -39.04 5.78 13.72
C GLU A 889 -39.95 6.07 12.53
N ALA A 890 -39.58 6.99 11.64
CA ALA A 890 -40.33 7.27 10.42
C ALA A 890 -40.44 6.02 9.50
N VAL A 891 -39.46 5.12 9.50
CA VAL A 891 -39.58 3.81 8.83
C VAL A 891 -40.62 2.94 9.51
N ARG A 892 -40.57 2.77 10.84
CA ARG A 892 -41.58 2.00 11.61
C ARG A 892 -43.00 2.50 11.30
N ASP A 893 -43.19 3.82 11.35
CA ASP A 893 -44.51 4.44 11.21
C ASP A 893 -45.01 4.33 9.75
N ARG A 894 -44.15 4.55 8.76
CA ARG A 894 -44.46 4.30 7.34
C ARG A 894 -44.88 2.85 7.07
N LEU A 895 -44.22 1.86 7.69
CA LEU A 895 -44.57 0.45 7.47
C LEU A 895 -45.96 0.13 8.02
N ALA A 896 -46.34 0.73 9.16
CA ALA A 896 -47.68 0.63 9.72
C ALA A 896 -48.73 1.34 8.83
N GLU A 897 -48.46 2.56 8.36
CA GLU A 897 -49.34 3.29 7.43
C GLU A 897 -49.54 2.57 6.09
N ALA A 898 -48.50 1.90 5.58
CA ALA A 898 -48.56 1.10 4.35
C ALA A 898 -49.38 -0.19 4.48
N GLY A 899 -49.88 -0.50 5.69
CA GLY A 899 -50.66 -1.72 5.98
C GLY A 899 -49.84 -3.00 5.83
N LEU A 900 -48.52 -2.93 6.01
CA LEU A 900 -47.65 -4.10 6.04
C LEU A 900 -47.81 -4.83 7.38
N PRO A 901 -47.54 -6.15 7.43
CA PRO A 901 -47.52 -6.86 8.71
C PRO A 901 -46.43 -6.33 9.65
N PRO A 902 -46.53 -6.56 10.97
CA PRO A 902 -45.52 -6.13 11.94
C PRO A 902 -44.11 -6.61 11.58
N VAL A 903 -43.10 -5.81 11.93
CA VAL A 903 -41.69 -6.21 11.80
C VAL A 903 -41.41 -7.30 12.82
N VAL A 904 -41.21 -8.54 12.35
CA VAL A 904 -40.88 -9.70 13.19
C VAL A 904 -39.39 -10.01 13.19
N GLY A 905 -38.64 -9.49 12.21
CA GLY A 905 -37.21 -9.71 12.07
C GLY A 905 -36.45 -8.47 11.62
N VAL A 906 -35.30 -8.24 12.22
CA VAL A 906 -34.33 -7.20 11.86
C VAL A 906 -33.01 -7.86 11.45
N VAL A 907 -32.43 -7.40 10.35
CA VAL A 907 -31.08 -7.75 9.89
C VAL A 907 -30.28 -6.47 9.70
N HIS A 908 -29.20 -6.31 10.46
CA HIS A 908 -28.38 -5.12 10.45
C HIS A 908 -27.05 -5.34 9.71
N LEU A 909 -27.01 -4.92 8.44
CA LEU A 909 -25.85 -5.00 7.55
C LEU A 909 -25.20 -3.63 7.29
N ALA A 910 -25.82 -2.54 7.76
CA ALA A 910 -25.27 -1.20 7.57
C ALA A 910 -23.88 -1.08 8.22
N GLY A 911 -22.97 -0.43 7.51
CA GLY A 911 -21.57 -0.26 7.91
C GLY A 911 -20.80 0.46 6.81
N VAL A 912 -19.65 1.03 7.17
CA VAL A 912 -18.66 1.58 6.25
C VAL A 912 -17.28 1.17 6.72
N VAL A 913 -16.34 0.96 5.80
CA VAL A 913 -14.94 0.63 6.11
C VAL A 913 -14.07 1.78 5.62
N ARG A 914 -13.37 2.42 6.55
CA ARG A 914 -12.38 3.48 6.29
C ARG A 914 -11.24 3.35 7.30
N GLY A 915 -10.23 2.59 6.91
CA GLY A 915 -9.05 2.33 7.75
C GLY A 915 -8.14 3.53 7.96
N ALA A 916 -7.33 3.42 9.00
CA ALA A 916 -6.10 4.14 9.30
C ALA A 916 -5.39 3.39 10.45
N MET A 917 -4.05 3.38 10.48
CA MET A 917 -3.28 3.00 11.67
C MET A 917 -3.63 3.94 12.83
N LEU A 918 -3.51 3.49 14.08
CA LEU A 918 -3.81 4.27 15.29
C LEU A 918 -3.05 5.60 15.35
N SER A 919 -1.81 5.63 14.85
CA SER A 919 -0.98 6.84 14.72
C SER A 919 -1.63 7.93 13.85
N GLY A 920 -2.31 7.55 12.77
CA GLY A 920 -2.96 8.44 11.80
C GLY A 920 -4.50 8.43 11.83
N LEU A 921 -5.11 7.78 12.83
CA LEU A 921 -6.56 7.69 12.95
C LEU A 921 -7.14 8.96 13.57
N GLU A 922 -7.81 9.77 12.75
CA GLU A 922 -8.51 10.98 13.18
C GLU A 922 -9.90 10.69 13.75
N LEU A 923 -10.33 11.57 14.67
CA LEU A 923 -11.54 11.40 15.48
C LEU A 923 -12.82 11.39 14.62
N GLU A 924 -12.86 12.22 13.58
CA GLU A 924 -13.94 12.28 12.60
C GLU A 924 -14.12 10.94 11.88
N ARG A 925 -13.02 10.23 11.59
CA ARG A 925 -13.02 8.93 10.92
C ARG A 925 -13.39 7.79 11.87
N LEU A 926 -13.05 7.90 13.16
CA LEU A 926 -13.58 7.00 14.19
C LEU A 926 -15.11 7.13 14.26
N ARG A 927 -15.63 8.36 14.33
CA ARG A 927 -17.08 8.66 14.38
C ARG A 927 -17.82 8.24 13.11
N GLU A 928 -17.27 8.50 11.92
CA GLU A 928 -17.87 8.10 10.64
C GLU A 928 -18.11 6.59 10.55
N VAL A 929 -17.12 5.79 10.96
CA VAL A 929 -17.20 4.32 10.94
C VAL A 929 -18.09 3.79 12.06
N ALA A 930 -18.06 4.42 13.23
CA ALA A 930 -18.90 4.06 14.36
C ALA A 930 -20.40 4.31 14.09
N ALA A 931 -20.77 5.47 13.52
CA ALA A 931 -22.17 5.91 13.41
C ALA A 931 -23.18 4.85 12.91
N PRO A 932 -22.99 4.17 11.76
CA PRO A 932 -23.97 3.19 11.28
C PRO A 932 -24.03 1.91 12.12
N LYS A 933 -22.98 1.56 12.88
CA LYS A 933 -22.89 0.35 13.71
C LYS A 933 -23.29 0.58 15.16
N VAL A 934 -22.86 1.68 15.75
CA VAL A 934 -23.08 2.06 17.15
C VAL A 934 -24.47 2.66 17.31
N ALA A 935 -24.67 3.91 16.87
CA ALA A 935 -25.97 4.57 16.89
C ALA A 935 -27.02 3.79 16.08
N GLY A 936 -26.64 3.27 14.91
CA GLY A 936 -27.54 2.53 14.03
C GLY A 936 -28.12 1.25 14.65
N SER A 937 -27.30 0.41 15.29
CA SER A 937 -27.81 -0.82 15.93
C SER A 937 -28.59 -0.53 17.22
N TRP A 938 -28.20 0.51 17.97
CA TRP A 938 -28.93 0.95 19.15
C TRP A 938 -30.33 1.50 18.81
N ASN A 939 -30.44 2.37 17.80
CA ASN A 939 -31.73 2.88 17.33
C ASN A 939 -32.65 1.73 16.90
N LEU A 940 -32.12 0.72 16.18
CA LEU A 940 -32.87 -0.48 15.83
C LEU A 940 -33.27 -1.33 17.05
N HIS A 941 -32.39 -1.44 18.07
CA HIS A 941 -32.70 -2.13 19.33
C HIS A 941 -33.92 -1.50 20.00
N GLN A 942 -33.96 -0.17 20.08
CA GLN A 942 -35.02 0.60 20.73
C GLN A 942 -36.33 0.55 19.91
N THR A 943 -36.28 0.91 18.63
CA THR A 943 -37.49 0.99 17.78
C THR A 943 -38.13 -0.37 17.49
N PHE A 944 -37.35 -1.46 17.44
CA PHE A 944 -37.82 -2.81 17.11
C PHE A 944 -37.50 -3.82 18.23
N ALA A 945 -37.66 -3.41 19.49
CA ALA A 945 -37.36 -4.22 20.67
C ALA A 945 -37.97 -5.64 20.63
N ASP A 946 -39.24 -5.73 20.23
CA ASP A 946 -40.05 -6.97 20.19
C ASP A 946 -39.79 -7.89 18.98
N ALA A 947 -38.81 -7.57 18.12
CA ALA A 947 -38.47 -8.42 16.98
C ALA A 947 -38.00 -9.81 17.46
N ARG A 948 -38.62 -10.86 16.92
CA ARG A 948 -38.35 -12.28 17.24
C ARG A 948 -37.06 -12.80 16.61
N MET A 949 -36.52 -12.08 15.63
CA MET A 949 -35.24 -12.30 15.02
C MET A 949 -34.51 -10.95 14.99
N PHE A 950 -33.29 -10.89 15.51
CA PHE A 950 -32.48 -9.67 15.50
C PHE A 950 -31.02 -10.03 15.22
N LEU A 951 -30.68 -10.11 13.94
CA LEU A 951 -29.35 -10.50 13.49
C LEU A 951 -28.56 -9.25 13.10
N MET A 952 -27.36 -9.10 13.64
CA MET A 952 -26.47 -7.99 13.34
C MET A 952 -25.17 -8.53 12.78
N VAL A 953 -24.75 -8.01 11.62
CA VAL A 953 -23.46 -8.39 11.05
C VAL A 953 -22.37 -7.58 11.74
N SER A 954 -21.48 -8.29 12.42
CA SER A 954 -20.23 -7.81 13.01
C SER A 954 -19.09 -8.06 12.01
N ALA A 955 -17.81 -8.00 12.43
CA ALA A 955 -16.67 -8.32 11.59
C ALA A 955 -15.52 -8.95 12.39
N LEU A 956 -14.73 -9.81 11.72
CA LEU A 956 -13.59 -10.52 12.31
C LEU A 956 -12.64 -9.65 13.16
N PRO A 957 -12.27 -8.40 12.77
CA PRO A 957 -11.42 -7.52 13.59
C PRO A 957 -11.92 -7.19 15.00
N ALA A 958 -13.21 -7.32 15.30
CA ALA A 958 -13.75 -7.06 16.63
C ALA A 958 -13.27 -8.09 17.67
N VAL A 959 -13.06 -9.33 17.24
CA VAL A 959 -12.66 -10.47 18.09
C VAL A 959 -11.20 -10.86 17.84
N PHE A 960 -10.73 -10.74 16.60
CA PHE A 960 -9.38 -11.11 16.18
C PHE A 960 -8.54 -9.87 15.85
N GLY A 961 -7.89 -9.32 16.88
CA GLY A 961 -7.09 -8.08 16.81
C GLY A 961 -6.09 -7.98 15.64
N PRO A 962 -5.33 -9.04 15.27
CA PRO A 962 -4.31 -8.93 14.23
C PRO A 962 -4.82 -8.57 12.82
N VAL A 963 -6.05 -8.95 12.45
CA VAL A 963 -6.66 -8.50 11.17
C VAL A 963 -7.30 -7.12 11.26
N GLY A 964 -7.27 -6.50 12.44
CA GLY A 964 -7.74 -5.15 12.68
C GLY A 964 -6.65 -4.09 12.53
N VAL A 965 -5.41 -4.47 12.21
CA VAL A 965 -4.32 -3.52 11.89
C VAL A 965 -4.75 -2.59 10.75
N GLY A 966 -4.63 -1.29 10.96
CA GLY A 966 -5.13 -0.26 10.07
C GLY A 966 -6.67 -0.09 10.09
N ALA A 967 -7.38 -0.73 11.01
CA ALA A 967 -8.84 -0.78 11.07
C ALA A 967 -9.41 -0.72 12.52
N ALA A 968 -8.67 -0.15 13.47
CA ALA A 968 -9.06 -0.04 14.89
C ALA A 968 -10.44 0.59 15.12
N ASN A 969 -10.82 1.58 14.31
CA ASN A 969 -12.17 2.19 14.33
C ASN A 969 -13.27 1.20 13.91
N TYR A 970 -13.00 0.33 12.95
CA TYR A 970 -13.94 -0.70 12.50
C TYR A 970 -14.03 -1.85 13.52
N ALA A 971 -12.92 -2.24 14.15
CA ALA A 971 -12.92 -3.19 15.27
C ALA A 971 -13.77 -2.66 16.45
N ALA A 972 -13.55 -1.41 16.87
CA ALA A 972 -14.33 -0.74 17.90
C ALA A 972 -15.84 -0.68 17.58
N ALA A 973 -16.19 -0.29 16.35
CA ALA A 973 -17.59 -0.19 15.91
C ALA A 973 -18.34 -1.53 15.91
N ASN A 974 -17.65 -2.64 15.59
CA ASN A 974 -18.24 -3.97 15.58
C ASN A 974 -18.26 -4.62 16.98
N ALA A 975 -17.31 -4.30 17.88
CA ALA A 975 -17.35 -4.72 19.28
C ALA A 975 -18.62 -4.22 20.01
N PHE A 976 -19.15 -3.04 19.64
CA PHE A 976 -20.48 -2.57 20.09
C PHE A 976 -21.60 -3.53 19.71
N VAL A 977 -21.59 -4.00 18.47
CA VAL A 977 -22.61 -4.89 17.90
C VAL A 977 -22.57 -6.26 18.57
N ASP A 978 -21.37 -6.76 18.84
CA ASP A 978 -21.14 -7.99 19.60
C ASP A 978 -21.74 -7.88 21.02
N ALA A 979 -21.38 -6.83 21.77
CA ALA A 979 -21.89 -6.59 23.11
C ALA A 979 -23.41 -6.39 23.15
N LEU A 980 -23.97 -5.69 22.16
CA LEU A 980 -25.42 -5.48 22.03
C LEU A 980 -26.20 -6.79 21.81
N ALA A 981 -25.61 -7.78 21.12
CA ALA A 981 -26.24 -9.09 20.96
C ALA A 981 -26.32 -9.82 22.31
N HIS A 982 -25.21 -9.91 23.05
CA HIS A 982 -25.19 -10.48 24.39
C HIS A 982 -26.13 -9.75 25.36
N HIS A 983 -26.20 -8.42 25.30
CA HIS A 983 -27.12 -7.64 26.11
C HIS A 983 -28.59 -7.96 25.81
N ARG A 984 -28.98 -8.01 24.52
CA ARG A 984 -30.33 -8.40 24.12
C ARG A 984 -30.70 -9.78 24.64
N ARG A 985 -29.77 -10.74 24.54
CA ARG A 985 -29.94 -12.11 25.02
C ARG A 985 -30.08 -12.19 26.55
N GLY A 986 -29.24 -11.46 27.29
CA GLY A 986 -29.38 -11.31 28.74
C GLY A 986 -30.71 -10.68 29.17
N ALA A 987 -31.29 -9.80 28.34
CA ALA A 987 -32.62 -9.22 28.52
C ALA A 987 -33.78 -10.12 28.01
N GLY A 988 -33.50 -11.37 27.60
CA GLY A 988 -34.51 -12.31 27.08
C GLY A 988 -35.08 -11.95 25.70
N ARG A 989 -34.41 -11.06 24.95
CA ARG A 989 -34.77 -10.65 23.59
C ARG A 989 -33.91 -11.39 22.56
N ALA A 990 -34.44 -11.61 21.36
CA ALA A 990 -33.64 -12.15 20.26
C ALA A 990 -32.48 -11.19 19.93
N GLY A 991 -31.28 -11.72 19.66
CA GLY A 991 -30.07 -10.96 19.42
C GLY A 991 -28.91 -11.86 19.05
N VAL A 992 -28.37 -11.69 17.84
CA VAL A 992 -27.26 -12.48 17.30
C VAL A 992 -26.24 -11.54 16.67
N ALA A 993 -24.97 -11.66 17.04
CA ALA A 993 -23.85 -11.03 16.35
C ALA A 993 -23.12 -12.02 15.43
N LEU A 994 -23.02 -11.68 14.15
CA LEU A 994 -22.44 -12.52 13.10
C LEU A 994 -21.20 -11.86 12.49
N GLY A 995 -20.02 -12.18 13.02
CA GLY A 995 -18.74 -11.60 12.67
C GLY A 995 -18.11 -12.24 11.45
N TYR A 996 -18.42 -11.75 10.24
CA TYR A 996 -17.82 -12.29 9.02
C TYR A 996 -16.36 -11.84 8.82
N GLY A 997 -15.53 -12.78 8.36
CA GLY A 997 -14.28 -12.53 7.63
C GLY A 997 -14.52 -12.17 6.15
N PRO A 998 -13.47 -12.13 5.31
CA PRO A 998 -13.58 -11.72 3.92
C PRO A 998 -14.36 -12.72 3.05
N TRP A 999 -15.16 -12.22 2.12
CA TRP A 999 -15.85 -13.01 1.08
C TRP A 999 -15.21 -12.73 -0.28
N ASN A 1000 -15.14 -13.72 -1.18
CA ASN A 1000 -14.42 -13.61 -2.45
C ASN A 1000 -15.20 -12.99 -3.62
N GLN A 1001 -16.54 -12.99 -3.56
CA GLN A 1001 -17.41 -12.56 -4.67
C GLN A 1001 -18.37 -11.40 -4.31
N VAL A 1002 -18.56 -11.10 -3.03
CA VAL A 1002 -19.49 -10.05 -2.57
C VAL A 1002 -18.94 -9.31 -1.35
N GLY A 1003 -19.44 -8.10 -1.09
CA GLY A 1003 -19.11 -7.33 0.10
C GLY A 1003 -17.85 -6.47 -0.04
N MET A 1004 -17.40 -5.91 1.07
CA MET A 1004 -16.45 -4.78 1.06
C MET A 1004 -15.01 -5.20 0.71
N ALA A 1005 -14.61 -6.45 0.99
CA ALA A 1005 -13.24 -6.93 0.79
C ALA A 1005 -12.85 -7.16 -0.70
N VAL A 1006 -13.82 -7.30 -1.60
CA VAL A 1006 -13.59 -7.63 -3.03
C VAL A 1006 -13.12 -6.42 -3.86
N ARG A 1007 -13.14 -5.21 -3.29
CA ARG A 1007 -13.11 -3.96 -4.07
C ARG A 1007 -11.74 -3.24 -4.09
N GLU A 1008 -10.76 -3.69 -3.31
CA GLU A 1008 -9.48 -2.98 -3.06
C GLU A 1008 -8.29 -3.95 -2.83
N ASP A 1009 -8.14 -5.02 -3.63
CA ASP A 1009 -7.04 -6.03 -3.60
C ASP A 1009 -6.75 -6.74 -2.25
N GLY A 1010 -7.51 -6.43 -1.20
CA GLY A 1010 -7.26 -6.86 0.17
C GLY A 1010 -7.44 -8.36 0.45
N LEU A 1011 -8.07 -9.11 -0.46
CA LEU A 1011 -8.18 -10.57 -0.34
C LEU A 1011 -6.81 -11.25 -0.40
N ASP A 1012 -5.93 -10.79 -1.30
CA ASP A 1012 -4.58 -11.36 -1.46
C ASP A 1012 -3.67 -10.95 -0.29
N GLN A 1013 -3.86 -9.75 0.25
CA GLN A 1013 -3.14 -9.30 1.45
C GLN A 1013 -3.53 -10.10 2.69
N LEU A 1014 -4.83 -10.35 2.89
CA LEU A 1014 -5.34 -11.17 3.99
C LEU A 1014 -4.91 -12.64 3.85
N ALA A 1015 -4.94 -13.20 2.63
CA ALA A 1015 -4.49 -14.57 2.39
C ALA A 1015 -3.01 -14.78 2.74
N ARG A 1016 -2.13 -13.80 2.46
CA ARG A 1016 -0.70 -13.84 2.84
C ARG A 1016 -0.46 -13.90 4.35
N VAL A 1017 -1.40 -13.46 5.18
CA VAL A 1017 -1.33 -13.49 6.64
C VAL A 1017 -2.22 -14.57 7.28
N GLY A 1018 -2.54 -15.62 6.52
CA GLY A 1018 -3.30 -16.78 6.97
C GLY A 1018 -4.82 -16.58 7.04
N VAL A 1019 -5.37 -15.55 6.38
CA VAL A 1019 -6.81 -15.23 6.43
C VAL A 1019 -7.43 -15.43 5.05
N GLY A 1020 -7.93 -16.63 4.82
CA GLY A 1020 -8.59 -17.03 3.59
C GLY A 1020 -9.95 -16.35 3.38
N SER A 1021 -10.34 -16.25 2.11
CA SER A 1021 -11.67 -15.77 1.72
C SER A 1021 -12.71 -16.90 1.71
N MET A 1022 -13.97 -16.54 1.96
CA MET A 1022 -15.11 -17.44 1.92
C MET A 1022 -15.94 -17.22 0.65
N THR A 1023 -16.54 -18.29 0.14
CA THR A 1023 -17.54 -18.24 -0.93
C THR A 1023 -18.90 -17.78 -0.41
N PRO A 1024 -19.79 -17.27 -1.28
CA PRO A 1024 -21.17 -16.98 -0.89
C PRO A 1024 -21.95 -18.21 -0.44
N ALA A 1025 -21.60 -19.41 -0.92
CA ALA A 1025 -22.25 -20.65 -0.51
C ALA A 1025 -21.96 -20.98 0.95
N GLU A 1026 -20.68 -20.95 1.36
CA GLU A 1026 -20.26 -21.18 2.75
C GLU A 1026 -20.90 -20.15 3.69
N GLY A 1027 -20.86 -18.86 3.34
CA GLY A 1027 -21.46 -17.80 4.14
C GLY A 1027 -22.99 -17.94 4.29
N LEU A 1028 -23.69 -18.37 3.25
CA LEU A 1028 -25.13 -18.68 3.31
C LEU A 1028 -25.45 -19.94 4.12
N GLU A 1029 -24.58 -20.95 4.11
CA GLU A 1029 -24.73 -22.13 4.95
C GLU A 1029 -24.57 -21.78 6.43
N VAL A 1030 -23.56 -20.99 6.78
CA VAL A 1030 -23.36 -20.52 8.15
C VAL A 1030 -24.52 -19.63 8.60
N PHE A 1031 -25.03 -18.75 7.75
CA PHE A 1031 -26.26 -17.99 8.02
C PHE A 1031 -27.44 -18.93 8.33
N ASP A 1032 -27.65 -20.00 7.55
CA ASP A 1032 -28.70 -20.99 7.79
C ASP A 1032 -28.52 -21.78 9.11
N ARG A 1033 -27.27 -22.06 9.52
CA ARG A 1033 -26.93 -22.68 10.81
C ARG A 1033 -27.20 -21.73 11.97
N VAL A 1034 -26.83 -20.46 11.83
CA VAL A 1034 -27.11 -19.40 12.80
C VAL A 1034 -28.62 -19.21 13.00
N LEU A 1035 -29.42 -19.19 11.92
CA LEU A 1035 -30.88 -19.16 12.02
C LEU A 1035 -31.49 -20.41 12.70
N ARG A 1036 -30.75 -21.51 12.79
CA ARG A 1036 -31.21 -22.77 13.41
C ARG A 1036 -30.87 -22.82 14.90
N GLN A 1037 -29.65 -22.45 15.25
CA GLN A 1037 -29.10 -22.60 16.61
C GLN A 1037 -29.23 -21.34 17.47
N ASP A 1038 -29.52 -20.18 16.87
CA ASP A 1038 -29.71 -18.88 17.55
C ASP A 1038 -28.62 -18.53 18.59
N PRO A 1039 -27.31 -18.59 18.21
CA PRO A 1039 -26.20 -18.30 19.11
C PRO A 1039 -26.12 -16.80 19.43
N GLU A 1040 -25.66 -16.44 20.63
CA GLU A 1040 -25.44 -15.04 21.03
C GLU A 1040 -24.46 -14.32 20.08
N GLN A 1041 -23.33 -14.97 19.78
CA GLN A 1041 -22.27 -14.50 18.90
C GLN A 1041 -21.63 -15.67 18.16
N VAL A 1042 -21.29 -15.46 16.88
CA VAL A 1042 -20.34 -16.31 16.15
C VAL A 1042 -19.45 -15.47 15.24
N THR A 1043 -18.16 -15.80 15.21
CA THR A 1043 -17.19 -15.29 14.23
C THR A 1043 -17.00 -16.34 13.13
N VAL A 1044 -16.93 -15.92 11.86
CA VAL A 1044 -16.92 -16.83 10.71
C VAL A 1044 -15.79 -16.44 9.77
N ALA A 1045 -14.72 -17.22 9.73
CA ALA A 1045 -13.53 -16.92 8.93
C ALA A 1045 -12.76 -18.20 8.55
N ARG A 1046 -12.09 -18.18 7.40
CA ARG A 1046 -11.14 -19.24 7.02
C ARG A 1046 -9.75 -18.84 7.54
N LEU A 1047 -9.32 -19.44 8.65
CA LEU A 1047 -8.04 -19.15 9.30
C LEU A 1047 -7.06 -20.31 9.12
N ASP A 1048 -5.91 -20.02 8.53
CA ASP A 1048 -4.72 -20.87 8.50
C ASP A 1048 -3.85 -20.48 9.71
N TRP A 1049 -4.02 -21.18 10.83
CA TRP A 1049 -3.32 -20.91 12.08
C TRP A 1049 -1.78 -20.90 11.96
N PRO A 1050 -1.13 -21.87 11.27
CA PRO A 1050 0.28 -21.77 10.90
C PRO A 1050 0.65 -20.43 10.24
N GLY A 1051 -0.07 -20.02 9.19
CA GLY A 1051 0.16 -18.76 8.48
C GLY A 1051 -0.09 -17.52 9.34
N VAL A 1052 -1.13 -17.55 10.18
CA VAL A 1052 -1.49 -16.49 11.13
C VAL A 1052 -0.38 -16.29 12.17
N PHE A 1053 0.13 -17.35 12.80
CA PHE A 1053 1.20 -17.22 13.81
C PHE A 1053 2.55 -16.86 13.20
N ALA A 1054 2.81 -17.25 11.95
CA ALA A 1054 3.99 -16.81 11.21
C ALA A 1054 3.94 -15.32 10.84
N ALA A 1055 2.77 -14.81 10.44
CA ALA A 1055 2.56 -13.40 10.14
C ALA A 1055 2.50 -12.50 11.39
N PHE A 1056 1.94 -13.03 12.49
CA PHE A 1056 1.73 -12.29 13.74
C PHE A 1056 2.30 -13.06 14.95
N PRO A 1057 3.61 -12.96 15.22
CA PRO A 1057 4.22 -13.60 16.40
C PRO A 1057 3.57 -13.19 17.73
N THR A 1058 3.04 -11.96 17.82
CA THR A 1058 2.25 -11.48 18.98
C THR A 1058 0.94 -12.24 19.19
N ALA A 1059 0.35 -12.81 18.12
CA ALA A 1059 -0.78 -13.72 18.22
C ALA A 1059 -0.38 -15.06 18.85
N ARG A 1060 0.89 -15.47 18.75
CA ARG A 1060 1.43 -16.67 19.41
C ARG A 1060 1.67 -16.44 20.91
N SER A 1061 2.00 -15.20 21.31
CA SER A 1061 2.18 -14.83 22.73
C SER A 1061 0.88 -14.54 23.49
N THR A 1062 -0.20 -14.13 22.82
CA THR A 1062 -1.51 -13.96 23.50
C THR A 1062 -2.21 -15.31 23.71
N ARG A 1063 -2.62 -15.56 24.95
CA ARG A 1063 -3.33 -16.79 25.33
C ARG A 1063 -4.76 -16.87 24.80
N GLN A 1064 -5.29 -15.80 24.20
CA GLN A 1064 -6.57 -15.83 23.49
C GLN A 1064 -6.61 -16.93 22.42
N PHE A 1065 -5.48 -17.23 21.76
CA PHE A 1065 -5.41 -18.22 20.67
C PHE A 1065 -4.69 -19.52 21.07
N ALA A 1066 -4.49 -19.76 22.36
CA ALA A 1066 -3.72 -20.90 22.88
C ALA A 1066 -4.21 -22.28 22.36
N GLY A 1067 -5.52 -22.44 22.17
CA GLY A 1067 -6.12 -23.67 21.66
C GLY A 1067 -5.71 -24.06 20.24
N PHE A 1068 -5.11 -23.15 19.46
CA PHE A 1068 -4.68 -23.37 18.08
C PHE A 1068 -3.17 -23.49 17.91
N LEU A 1069 -2.37 -23.30 18.98
CA LEU A 1069 -0.90 -23.40 18.92
C LEU A 1069 -0.44 -24.79 18.42
N GLY A 1070 -1.17 -25.85 18.75
CA GLY A 1070 -0.91 -27.20 18.25
C GLY A 1070 -1.19 -27.40 16.75
N GLU A 1071 -2.08 -26.61 16.13
CA GLU A 1071 -2.33 -26.67 14.68
C GLU A 1071 -1.15 -26.10 13.88
N ALA A 1072 -0.34 -25.21 14.49
CA ALA A 1072 0.89 -24.67 13.91
C ALA A 1072 2.08 -25.66 13.88
N GLY A 1073 1.93 -26.79 14.58
CA GLY A 1073 3.04 -27.64 14.98
C GLY A 1073 3.94 -26.98 16.03
N ASP A 1074 4.77 -27.80 16.68
CA ASP A 1074 5.90 -27.29 17.43
C ASP A 1074 6.93 -26.76 16.43
N THR A 1075 6.95 -25.44 16.24
CA THR A 1075 7.84 -24.77 15.31
C THR A 1075 9.27 -25.02 15.78
N GLY A 1076 10.11 -25.59 14.90
CA GLY A 1076 11.46 -26.06 15.25
C GLY A 1076 12.40 -25.03 15.87
N SER A 1077 11.99 -23.77 15.97
CA SER A 1077 12.59 -22.68 16.73
C SER A 1077 12.69 -22.96 18.25
N ALA A 1078 11.69 -23.59 18.87
CA ALA A 1078 11.75 -23.96 20.30
C ALA A 1078 12.75 -25.10 20.56
N GLU A 1079 12.70 -26.13 19.71
CA GLU A 1079 13.68 -27.23 19.70
C GLU A 1079 15.09 -26.74 19.34
N LEU A 1080 15.22 -25.75 18.44
CA LEU A 1080 16.50 -25.11 18.11
C LEU A 1080 17.07 -24.34 19.31
N LEU A 1081 16.27 -23.54 20.01
CA LEU A 1081 16.71 -22.87 21.24
C LEU A 1081 17.18 -23.88 22.28
N ARG A 1082 16.41 -24.95 22.52
CA ARG A 1082 16.82 -26.05 23.41
C ARG A 1082 18.15 -26.70 22.98
N GLN A 1083 18.32 -26.98 21.68
CA GLN A 1083 19.55 -27.52 21.12
C GLN A 1083 20.73 -26.54 21.22
N LEU A 1084 20.51 -25.23 21.09
CA LEU A 1084 21.54 -24.20 21.28
C LEU A 1084 21.96 -24.10 22.74
N THR A 1085 21.02 -24.11 23.69
CA THR A 1085 21.33 -24.10 25.13
C THR A 1085 22.13 -25.34 25.54
N GLU A 1086 21.71 -26.54 25.11
CA GLU A 1086 22.38 -27.81 25.42
C GLU A 1086 23.72 -28.05 24.67
N ALA A 1087 23.98 -27.30 23.60
CA ALA A 1087 25.19 -27.44 22.78
C ALA A 1087 26.42 -26.74 23.40
N ASP A 1088 27.61 -27.29 23.13
CA ASP A 1088 28.87 -26.59 23.34
C ASP A 1088 29.08 -25.46 22.30
N ALA A 1089 30.08 -24.61 22.50
CA ALA A 1089 30.30 -23.42 21.66
C ALA A 1089 30.55 -23.74 20.17
N GLU A 1090 31.20 -24.86 19.86
CA GLU A 1090 31.46 -25.29 18.47
C GLU A 1090 30.15 -25.76 17.82
N ARG A 1091 29.34 -26.51 18.56
CA ARG A 1091 28.04 -26.98 18.10
C ARG A 1091 26.96 -25.89 18.06
N ARG A 1092 27.00 -24.89 18.95
CA ARG A 1092 26.16 -23.67 18.91
C ARG A 1092 26.37 -22.91 17.59
N LEU A 1093 27.63 -22.73 17.17
CA LEU A 1093 27.99 -22.12 15.89
C LEU A 1093 27.48 -22.94 14.70
N GLU A 1094 27.63 -24.26 14.68
CA GLU A 1094 27.09 -25.09 13.59
C GLU A 1094 25.56 -25.00 13.47
N LEU A 1095 24.84 -25.07 14.60
CA LEU A 1095 23.39 -25.03 14.64
C LEU A 1095 22.84 -23.65 14.21
N GLY A 1096 23.40 -22.57 14.76
CA GLY A 1096 23.01 -21.21 14.38
C GLY A 1096 23.31 -20.89 12.92
N ALA A 1097 24.45 -21.38 12.39
CA ALA A 1097 24.79 -21.20 10.97
C ALA A 1097 23.88 -22.02 10.05
N ALA A 1098 23.52 -23.25 10.42
CA ALA A 1098 22.54 -24.04 9.69
C ALA A 1098 21.17 -23.34 9.65
N TYR A 1099 20.68 -22.89 10.80
CA TYR A 1099 19.44 -22.13 10.92
C TYR A 1099 19.43 -20.87 10.06
N LEU A 1100 20.46 -20.00 10.17
CA LEU A 1100 20.53 -18.79 9.35
C LEU A 1100 20.67 -19.09 7.85
N THR A 1101 21.33 -20.19 7.47
CA THR A 1101 21.38 -20.65 6.07
C THR A 1101 19.99 -21.02 5.56
N GLU A 1102 19.20 -21.77 6.34
CA GLU A 1102 17.83 -22.16 5.96
C GLU A 1102 16.88 -20.95 5.88
N ARG A 1103 16.96 -20.03 6.84
CA ARG A 1103 16.14 -18.80 6.81
C ARG A 1103 16.52 -17.90 5.63
N LEU A 1104 17.81 -17.77 5.32
CA LEU A 1104 18.29 -17.04 4.15
C LEU A 1104 17.82 -17.70 2.84
N ALA A 1105 17.92 -19.03 2.73
CA ALA A 1105 17.43 -19.79 1.57
C ALA A 1105 15.93 -19.57 1.33
N ALA A 1106 15.13 -19.61 2.38
CA ALA A 1106 13.68 -19.35 2.31
C ALA A 1106 13.34 -17.90 1.88
N VAL A 1107 14.20 -16.93 2.20
CA VAL A 1107 14.04 -15.52 1.81
C VAL A 1107 14.51 -15.26 0.37
N LEU A 1108 15.59 -15.92 -0.06
CA LEU A 1108 16.14 -15.83 -1.42
C LEU A 1108 15.34 -16.67 -2.44
N GLY A 1109 14.65 -17.72 -1.99
CA GLY A 1109 13.97 -18.69 -2.85
C GLY A 1109 14.92 -19.72 -3.48
N SER A 1110 16.03 -20.05 -2.80
CA SER A 1110 17.05 -21.01 -3.22
C SER A 1110 17.08 -22.24 -2.30
N ASP A 1111 17.87 -23.27 -2.64
CA ASP A 1111 18.18 -24.35 -1.71
C ASP A 1111 19.24 -23.90 -0.68
N ALA A 1112 19.14 -24.37 0.56
CA ALA A 1112 20.13 -24.09 1.61
C ALA A 1112 21.50 -24.74 1.32
N GLN A 1113 21.56 -25.78 0.49
CA GLN A 1113 22.81 -26.41 0.05
C GLN A 1113 23.57 -25.60 -1.01
N GLU A 1114 22.92 -24.64 -1.66
CA GLU A 1114 23.53 -23.78 -2.69
C GLU A 1114 24.17 -22.51 -2.11
N ILE A 1115 24.01 -22.27 -0.81
CA ILE A 1115 24.48 -21.07 -0.11
C ILE A 1115 25.87 -21.31 0.51
N ASP A 1116 26.86 -20.53 0.06
CA ASP A 1116 28.17 -20.48 0.71
C ASP A 1116 28.09 -19.62 1.98
N ARG A 1117 28.36 -20.24 3.14
CA ARG A 1117 28.30 -19.59 4.46
C ARG A 1117 29.39 -18.56 4.69
N GLN A 1118 30.49 -18.61 3.93
CA GLN A 1118 31.62 -17.68 4.04
C GLN A 1118 31.50 -16.49 3.07
N GLN A 1119 30.57 -16.53 2.12
CA GLN A 1119 30.33 -15.42 1.22
C GLN A 1119 29.51 -14.31 1.92
N PRO A 1120 29.80 -13.01 1.67
CA PRO A 1120 28.94 -11.91 2.07
C PRO A 1120 27.49 -12.11 1.59
N ILE A 1121 26.52 -12.06 2.49
CA ILE A 1121 25.10 -12.28 2.16
C ILE A 1121 24.54 -11.26 1.15
N THR A 1122 25.16 -10.08 1.06
CA THR A 1122 24.81 -9.02 0.09
C THR A 1122 25.24 -9.36 -1.34
N GLU A 1123 26.18 -10.29 -1.53
CA GLU A 1123 26.55 -10.84 -2.84
C GLU A 1123 25.63 -11.99 -3.28
N LEU A 1124 24.98 -12.67 -2.33
CA LEU A 1124 23.97 -13.72 -2.57
C LEU A 1124 22.62 -13.16 -3.04
N GLY A 1125 22.52 -11.84 -3.26
CA GLY A 1125 21.30 -11.19 -3.74
C GLY A 1125 20.39 -10.63 -2.65
N LEU A 1126 20.78 -10.72 -1.37
CA LEU A 1126 20.01 -10.14 -0.26
C LEU A 1126 19.88 -8.60 -0.42
N ASP A 1127 18.65 -8.11 -0.55
CA ASP A 1127 18.34 -6.68 -0.52
C ASP A 1127 17.80 -6.23 0.84
N SER A 1128 17.64 -4.92 1.04
CA SER A 1128 17.16 -4.35 2.32
C SER A 1128 15.75 -4.79 2.72
N LEU A 1129 14.97 -5.31 1.78
CA LEU A 1129 13.63 -5.86 1.99
C LEU A 1129 13.74 -7.29 2.55
N MET A 1130 14.57 -8.09 1.90
CA MET A 1130 14.94 -9.44 2.35
C MET A 1130 15.66 -9.42 3.69
N SER A 1131 16.48 -8.39 3.98
CA SER A 1131 17.08 -8.18 5.30
C SER A 1131 16.04 -7.90 6.39
N LEU A 1132 14.92 -7.25 6.06
CA LEU A 1132 13.81 -7.01 6.99
C LEU A 1132 13.00 -8.29 7.24
N ASP A 1133 12.70 -9.07 6.19
CA ASP A 1133 12.06 -10.38 6.31
C ASP A 1133 12.92 -11.35 7.14
N LEU A 1134 14.22 -11.43 6.84
CA LEU A 1134 15.18 -12.23 7.62
C LEU A 1134 15.29 -11.76 9.08
N ARG A 1135 15.37 -10.45 9.36
CA ARG A 1135 15.29 -9.90 10.73
C ARG A 1135 14.02 -10.34 11.44
N ASN A 1136 12.87 -10.22 10.78
CA ASN A 1136 11.57 -10.51 11.39
C ASN A 1136 11.44 -12.01 11.71
N ARG A 1137 11.93 -12.88 10.83
CA ARG A 1137 12.01 -14.33 11.07
C ARG A 1137 12.96 -14.66 12.24
N VAL A 1138 14.16 -14.09 12.26
CA VAL A 1138 15.12 -14.29 13.37
C VAL A 1138 14.53 -13.82 14.71
N LYS A 1139 13.84 -12.67 14.73
CA LYS A 1139 13.14 -12.17 15.91
C LYS A 1139 11.98 -13.09 16.33
N ALA A 1140 11.21 -13.62 15.38
CA ALA A 1140 10.08 -14.51 15.66
C ALA A 1140 10.51 -15.90 16.15
N ASP A 1141 11.63 -16.42 15.63
CA ASP A 1141 12.15 -17.75 15.96
C ASP A 1141 13.00 -17.77 17.24
N LEU A 1142 13.82 -16.73 17.47
CA LEU A 1142 14.85 -16.71 18.53
C LEU A 1142 14.67 -15.57 19.54
N GLY A 1143 13.61 -14.76 19.45
CA GLY A 1143 13.34 -13.62 20.34
C GLY A 1143 14.26 -12.40 20.18
N VAL A 1144 15.44 -12.57 19.59
CA VAL A 1144 16.48 -11.52 19.47
C VAL A 1144 16.33 -10.64 18.23
N VAL A 1145 16.57 -9.33 18.40
CA VAL A 1145 16.47 -8.35 17.30
C VAL A 1145 17.86 -8.07 16.71
N VAL A 1146 18.19 -8.72 15.60
CA VAL A 1146 19.39 -8.36 14.82
C VAL A 1146 19.15 -7.02 14.11
N PRO A 1147 20.03 -6.01 14.27
CA PRO A 1147 19.90 -4.73 13.57
C PRO A 1147 19.97 -4.91 12.05
N VAL A 1148 19.06 -4.28 11.29
CA VAL A 1148 18.99 -4.43 9.82
C VAL A 1148 20.33 -4.11 9.15
N VAL A 1149 21.07 -3.14 9.69
CA VAL A 1149 22.39 -2.72 9.21
C VAL A 1149 23.40 -3.87 9.19
N ARG A 1150 23.34 -4.83 10.13
CA ARG A 1150 24.22 -6.01 10.14
C ARG A 1150 24.05 -6.91 8.92
N PHE A 1151 22.83 -7.03 8.40
CA PHE A 1151 22.58 -7.76 7.16
C PHE A 1151 23.05 -6.99 5.90
N LEU A 1152 23.32 -5.68 6.04
CA LEU A 1152 23.69 -4.78 4.94
C LEU A 1152 25.18 -4.39 4.93
N GLU A 1153 25.90 -4.61 6.04
CA GLU A 1153 27.35 -4.37 6.19
C GLU A 1153 28.22 -5.36 5.39
N GLY A 1154 27.61 -6.39 4.79
CA GLY A 1154 28.32 -7.41 4.00
C GLY A 1154 28.86 -8.56 4.83
N SER A 1155 28.29 -8.81 6.02
CA SER A 1155 28.67 -9.94 6.86
C SER A 1155 28.40 -11.29 6.18
N SER A 1156 29.21 -12.29 6.52
CA SER A 1156 28.96 -13.70 6.19
C SER A 1156 27.89 -14.32 7.11
N ILE A 1157 27.45 -15.54 6.81
CA ILE A 1157 26.52 -16.27 7.68
C ILE A 1157 27.21 -16.64 9.01
N GLU A 1158 28.50 -16.98 8.99
CA GLU A 1158 29.27 -17.29 10.20
C GLU A 1158 29.38 -16.06 11.13
N GLU A 1159 29.63 -14.87 10.58
CA GLU A 1159 29.69 -13.62 11.35
C GLU A 1159 28.32 -13.22 11.95
N LEU A 1160 27.24 -13.40 11.18
CA LEU A 1160 25.88 -13.18 11.70
C LEU A 1160 25.47 -14.22 12.73
N THR A 1161 25.92 -15.46 12.59
CA THR A 1161 25.70 -16.51 13.59
C THR A 1161 26.33 -16.13 14.91
N GLN A 1162 27.59 -15.69 14.91
CA GLN A 1162 28.25 -15.21 16.12
C GLN A 1162 27.47 -14.05 16.74
N HIS A 1163 27.02 -13.07 15.93
CA HIS A 1163 26.25 -11.95 16.45
C HIS A 1163 24.89 -12.34 17.04
N VAL A 1164 24.19 -13.33 16.45
CA VAL A 1164 22.94 -13.88 16.99
C VAL A 1164 23.19 -14.63 18.31
N LEU A 1165 24.29 -15.38 18.41
CA LEU A 1165 24.69 -16.06 19.65
C LEU A 1165 25.10 -15.06 20.75
N ASP A 1166 25.78 -13.97 20.40
CA ASP A 1166 26.12 -12.89 21.33
C ASP A 1166 24.87 -12.19 21.88
N LEU A 1167 23.84 -12.00 21.05
CA LEU A 1167 22.53 -11.46 21.46
C LEU A 1167 21.71 -12.45 22.32
N LEU A 1168 22.02 -13.75 22.22
CA LEU A 1168 21.42 -14.82 23.02
C LEU A 1168 22.24 -15.18 24.27
N ALA A 1169 23.37 -14.50 24.54
CA ALA A 1169 24.29 -14.90 25.61
C ALA A 1169 23.62 -15.01 27.00
N ASP A 1170 22.76 -14.06 27.34
CA ASP A 1170 22.00 -14.05 28.61
C ASP A 1170 20.99 -15.22 28.72
N VAL A 1171 20.57 -15.80 27.59
CA VAL A 1171 19.63 -16.94 27.51
C VAL A 1171 20.37 -18.29 27.43
N LEU A 1172 21.61 -18.28 26.92
CA LEU A 1172 22.41 -19.49 26.66
C LEU A 1172 23.35 -19.88 27.81
N ASP A 1173 23.63 -18.95 28.73
CA ASP A 1173 24.57 -19.17 29.84
C ASP A 1173 23.89 -19.19 31.23
N GLU A 1174 22.56 -19.28 31.32
CA GLU A 1174 21.89 -19.65 32.57
C GLU A 1174 22.31 -21.08 33.00
N PRO A 1175 22.84 -21.26 34.23
CA PRO A 1175 23.23 -22.58 34.71
C PRO A 1175 21.99 -23.43 34.99
N ALA A 1176 21.87 -24.56 34.30
CA ALA A 1176 20.84 -25.56 34.59
C ALA A 1176 20.95 -26.03 36.06
N ASP A 1177 19.99 -25.63 36.89
CA ASP A 1177 19.90 -26.09 38.27
C ASP A 1177 19.36 -27.53 38.27
N ASP A 1178 20.21 -28.49 38.65
CA ASP A 1178 19.95 -29.94 38.65
C ASP A 1178 18.97 -30.31 39.79
N GLY A 1179 17.72 -29.84 39.69
CA GLY A 1179 16.90 -29.65 40.89
C GLY A 1179 15.37 -29.64 40.78
N GLU A 1180 14.73 -30.16 39.72
CA GLU A 1180 13.39 -30.81 39.77
C GLU A 1180 12.88 -31.21 38.37
N ARG A 1181 13.07 -32.48 37.99
CA ARG A 1181 12.34 -33.11 36.88
C ARG A 1181 11.20 -33.96 37.44
N GLU A 1182 10.04 -33.36 37.66
CA GLU A 1182 8.76 -34.08 37.71
C GLU A 1182 7.78 -33.55 36.65
N GLU A 1183 6.96 -34.48 36.17
CA GLU A 1183 6.20 -34.46 34.92
C GLU A 1183 5.35 -33.20 34.67
N ILE A 1184 5.68 -32.45 33.61
CA ILE A 1184 4.66 -31.71 32.83
C ILE A 1184 4.28 -32.58 31.64
N THR A 1185 3.11 -33.21 31.75
CA THR A 1185 2.44 -33.85 30.62
C THR A 1185 1.73 -32.77 29.81
N LEU A 1186 1.92 -32.74 28.49
CA LEU A 1186 1.21 -31.87 27.55
C LEU A 1186 -0.28 -32.24 27.44
#